data_AF-A0A6S6TJC4-F1
#
_entry.id   AF-A0A6S6TJC4-F1
#
_cell.length_a   1.000
_cell.length_b   1.000
_cell.length_c   1.000
_cell.angle_alpha   90.00
_cell.angle_beta   90.00
_cell.angle_gamma   90.00
#
_symmetry.space_group_name_H-M   'P 1'
#
loop_
_entity.id
_entity.type
_entity.pdbx_description
1 polymer ?
#
loop_
_entity_poly.entity_id
_entity_poly.type
_entity_poly.pdbx_seq_one_letter_code
_entity_poly.pdbx_strand_id
1 'polypeptide(L)'
;MGLQKLAAVLFLCLWSLVTIGQVTFPKNGVYDEQEGHYAFTNATIYVSPEKKLEKATLLIKKGKIIAVGTDLRIPVDAVTIDLNGKYIYPSFIELSSNYGMPKPVGTKRKSSAPQTLSNKEGAYSWNEGLKPEQDATALFTVDKKSATELRALGFGTALTHQMDGMSRGTSALVLLGEEKEHDMILKAQASAHWSFSKGTSKQNYPSSRMGAIALLRQTYYDGKWYAEQGKGETYNISLEKWNKIQDVPQFFELSNRLDLLRADKLGDEFGVQYIFRGGGDEFLRLDAIKKTNAALVIPMHFPKAYDVSDPYDAEEISLTQMKYWELAPTNPARLAAAGIPFAMTSRLNKDKKDFWKQVRKAYQHGLSEKDLLKALTTTPAKLIKAEQWLGTLEKDKFANFIILSDNLLNEKVVLYQNWVKGKPYVIKELNGVDIRGTYILSIDNKTYPLEVKGTESAAELYWTSPTDSSKQNKLKYSLTNNTISFVFVSEKDTTKKDLKMYRLSGKTTAKEWSGQATTFEGTWVNWTATRIGAAKADTSKLPKQVKLDELGAVFYPWSPYGSTKANLPKKETVLIKNVTVWTGEKKGNLEGTDVLVEDGKIAKIAKNINGTGATIIDGTGKHLTAGIIDEHSHISISYGVNEGTQASSAEVRIGDVINSEEVNMYRQLAGGVTGAQLLHGSANPIGGQSAIIKFRWGSLPEEMKHKGADGFIKFALGENVKRSNWGPNAKVRFPQTRMGVEQVYEDHFTRAAEYGAALAAGKPVRKDLELDAILEIINKKRFVSCHSYVQSEIMMLMRIAEKHKFTLNTFTHILEGYKVADKMKAHGAGASTFSDWWAYKYEVIDAIPYNAKILDDMGVIVAINSDDAEMGRRLNQEAAKAVKYGGMSETAAWNMVTHNPAKLLHLEEEVGSIKVGKSADIVLWSHNPLSIYAKAEKTFVDGICLFDRKEDEAKRVRIKIERNRLIQKMLNAKEKGAPTQPAIFIPKQHYHCGNTDCNKFVDFNVDVNGVD
;
A
#
# COMPACT_ATOMS: atom_id res chain seq x y z
N MET A 1 -27.15 51.15 51.56
CA MET A 1 -26.47 49.90 51.10
C MET A 1 -27.21 48.71 51.69
N GLY A 2 -28.08 48.06 50.93
CA GLY A 2 -28.93 46.97 51.44
C GLY A 2 -30.16 46.82 50.56
N LEU A 3 -30.60 45.59 50.32
CA LEU A 3 -31.70 45.15 49.47
C LEU A 3 -31.53 45.25 47.93
N GLN A 4 -31.15 46.37 47.33
CA GLN A 4 -31.15 46.47 45.84
C GLN A 4 -30.05 45.64 45.14
N LYS A 5 -28.88 45.44 45.76
CA LYS A 5 -27.83 44.56 45.20
C LYS A 5 -28.08 43.06 45.44
N LEU A 6 -28.90 42.71 46.44
CA LEU A 6 -29.26 41.31 46.69
C LEU A 6 -30.33 40.82 45.71
N ALA A 7 -31.26 41.71 45.32
CA ALA A 7 -32.27 41.41 44.31
C ALA A 7 -31.64 41.20 42.92
N ALA A 8 -30.62 41.97 42.53
CA ALA A 8 -29.95 41.80 41.24
C ALA A 8 -29.12 40.50 41.15
N VAL A 9 -28.53 40.05 42.25
CA VAL A 9 -27.79 38.76 42.30
C VAL A 9 -28.76 37.57 42.35
N LEU A 10 -29.90 37.68 43.04
CA LEU A 10 -30.94 36.64 42.97
C LEU A 10 -31.62 36.57 41.60
N PHE A 11 -31.79 37.70 40.89
CA PHE A 11 -32.36 37.70 39.54
C PHE A 11 -31.40 37.11 38.49
N LEU A 12 -30.09 37.27 38.67
CA LEU A 12 -29.06 36.63 37.84
C LEU A 12 -28.84 35.14 38.16
N CYS A 13 -29.09 34.70 39.40
CA CYS A 13 -29.04 33.28 39.77
C CYS A 13 -30.34 32.49 39.47
N LEU A 14 -31.47 33.17 39.25
CA LEU A 14 -32.74 32.52 38.87
C LEU A 14 -32.93 32.35 37.35
N TRP A 15 -31.98 32.82 36.53
CA TRP A 15 -31.93 32.59 35.09
C TRP A 15 -30.93 31.51 34.65
N SER A 16 -30.34 30.77 35.59
CA SER A 16 -29.79 29.43 35.32
C SER A 16 -30.87 28.37 35.54
N LEU A 17 -32.09 28.61 35.03
CA LEU A 17 -33.00 27.53 34.71
C LEU A 17 -32.32 26.73 33.61
N VAL A 18 -31.89 25.53 33.99
CA VAL A 18 -31.56 24.45 33.08
C VAL A 18 -32.71 24.36 32.08
N THR A 19 -32.53 24.95 30.90
CA THR A 19 -33.40 24.70 29.76
C THR A 19 -33.19 23.22 29.44
N ILE A 20 -34.06 22.37 29.98
CA ILE A 20 -34.25 21.01 29.49
C ILE A 20 -34.67 21.21 28.04
N GLY A 21 -33.72 21.00 27.11
CA GLY A 21 -33.97 21.21 25.69
C GLY A 21 -35.21 20.41 25.27
N GLN A 22 -36.19 21.10 24.68
CA GLN A 22 -37.30 20.43 24.03
C GLN A 22 -36.72 19.44 23.01
N VAL A 23 -37.23 18.21 22.98
CA VAL A 23 -36.91 17.27 21.91
C VAL A 23 -37.41 17.87 20.59
N THR A 24 -36.57 17.88 19.57
CA THR A 24 -36.90 18.51 18.27
C THR A 24 -37.85 17.66 17.42
N PHE A 25 -38.22 16.47 17.89
CA PHE A 25 -39.11 15.54 17.20
C PHE A 25 -40.35 15.23 18.06
N PRO A 26 -41.56 15.29 17.48
CA PRO A 26 -42.76 14.85 18.17
C PRO A 26 -42.69 13.33 18.41
N LYS A 27 -42.92 12.89 19.65
CA LYS A 27 -43.14 11.48 19.97
C LYS A 27 -44.65 11.21 19.90
N ASN A 28 -45.05 10.19 19.15
CA ASN A 28 -46.45 9.74 19.12
C ASN A 28 -46.65 8.71 20.23
N GLY A 29 -47.32 9.07 21.33
CA GLY A 29 -47.59 8.21 22.49
C GLY A 29 -47.14 8.78 23.82
N VAL A 30 -47.19 7.96 24.88
CA VAL A 30 -46.80 8.33 26.25
C VAL A 30 -45.27 8.40 26.37
N TYR A 31 -44.76 9.43 27.04
CA TYR A 31 -43.33 9.60 27.30
C TYR A 31 -42.88 8.70 28.46
N ASP A 32 -42.22 7.59 28.15
CA ASP A 32 -41.49 6.78 29.11
C ASP A 32 -40.01 6.66 28.67
N GLU A 33 -39.19 7.62 29.10
CA GLU A 33 -37.75 7.43 29.12
C GLU A 33 -37.37 6.92 30.51
N GLN A 34 -37.35 5.60 30.68
CA GLN A 34 -36.71 4.99 31.83
C GLN A 34 -35.29 5.57 31.91
N GLU A 35 -35.00 6.33 32.98
CA GLU A 35 -33.70 6.96 33.16
C GLU A 35 -32.66 5.84 33.25
N GLY A 36 -31.94 5.58 32.14
CA GLY A 36 -30.96 4.50 32.05
C GLY A 36 -29.79 4.71 33.00
N HIS A 37 -30.03 4.43 34.28
CA HIS A 37 -29.09 4.51 35.39
C HIS A 37 -28.68 3.09 35.76
N TYR A 38 -27.43 2.74 35.47
CA TYR A 38 -26.92 1.38 35.69
C TYR A 38 -25.62 1.43 36.50
N ALA A 39 -25.44 0.42 37.34
CA ALA A 39 -24.21 0.16 38.07
C ALA A 39 -23.68 -1.22 37.71
N PHE A 40 -22.55 -1.28 37.02
CA PHE A 40 -21.87 -2.54 36.68
C PHE A 40 -20.80 -2.81 37.73
N THR A 41 -21.04 -3.75 38.65
CA THR A 41 -20.22 -3.97 39.83
C THR A 41 -19.29 -5.17 39.68
N ASN A 42 -18.20 -5.21 40.46
CA ASN A 42 -17.27 -6.34 40.56
C ASN A 42 -16.55 -6.76 39.26
N ALA A 43 -16.49 -5.88 38.26
CA ALA A 43 -15.81 -6.17 37.00
C ALA A 43 -14.31 -5.87 37.05
N THR A 44 -13.55 -6.49 36.15
CA THR A 44 -12.24 -5.96 35.74
C THR A 44 -12.45 -4.90 34.66
N ILE A 45 -12.14 -3.64 34.94
CA ILE A 45 -12.45 -2.51 34.05
C ILE A 45 -11.16 -1.90 33.50
N TYR A 46 -11.02 -1.90 32.18
CA TYR A 46 -10.01 -1.13 31.48
C TYR A 46 -10.57 0.26 31.21
N VAL A 47 -10.17 1.23 32.04
CA VAL A 47 -10.61 2.63 31.89
C VAL A 47 -9.93 3.27 30.68
N SER A 48 -8.65 2.95 30.49
CA SER A 48 -7.84 3.36 29.35
C SER A 48 -6.78 2.29 29.08
N PRO A 49 -6.01 2.38 27.98
CA PRO A 49 -4.91 1.44 27.73
C PRO A 49 -3.85 1.37 28.84
N GLU A 50 -3.79 2.40 29.71
CA GLU A 50 -2.81 2.51 30.80
C GLU A 50 -3.43 2.22 32.18
N LYS A 51 -4.76 2.18 32.30
CA LYS A 51 -5.46 2.10 33.58
C LYS A 51 -6.44 0.95 33.61
N LYS A 52 -6.06 -0.11 34.33
CA LYS A 52 -6.88 -1.27 34.67
C LYS A 52 -7.28 -1.22 36.14
N LEU A 53 -8.55 -1.48 36.45
CA LEU A 53 -9.08 -1.59 37.80
C LEU A 53 -9.71 -2.98 37.99
N GLU A 54 -9.51 -3.59 39.15
CA GLU A 54 -10.08 -4.90 39.49
C GLU A 54 -11.15 -4.73 40.57
N LYS A 55 -12.19 -5.58 40.53
CA LYS A 55 -13.36 -5.47 41.42
C LYS A 55 -13.98 -4.06 41.42
N ALA A 56 -14.01 -3.42 40.27
CA ALA A 56 -14.43 -2.04 40.12
C ALA A 56 -15.90 -1.93 39.68
N THR A 57 -16.45 -0.74 39.88
CA THR A 57 -17.80 -0.36 39.47
C THR A 57 -17.75 0.69 38.36
N LEU A 58 -18.58 0.53 37.33
CA LEU A 58 -18.88 1.55 36.31
C LEU A 58 -20.31 2.05 36.52
N LEU A 59 -20.48 3.36 36.74
CA LEU A 59 -21.77 4.01 36.84
C LEU A 59 -22.08 4.77 35.55
N ILE A 60 -23.23 4.50 34.96
CA ILE A 60 -23.72 5.23 33.79
C ILE A 60 -25.12 5.80 34.05
N LYS A 61 -25.41 6.99 33.55
CA LYS A 61 -26.74 7.61 33.61
C LYS A 61 -27.02 8.34 32.28
N LYS A 62 -28.19 8.10 31.70
CA LYS A 62 -28.65 8.76 30.45
C LYS A 62 -27.62 8.68 29.31
N GLY A 63 -27.01 7.50 29.13
CA GLY A 63 -26.05 7.24 28.06
C GLY A 63 -24.65 7.81 28.27
N LYS A 64 -24.35 8.37 29.44
CA LYS A 64 -23.01 8.88 29.81
C LYS A 64 -22.44 8.16 31.00
N ILE A 65 -21.11 8.15 31.10
CA ILE A 65 -20.38 7.66 32.25
C ILE A 65 -20.38 8.73 33.34
N ILE A 66 -20.80 8.36 34.55
CA ILE A 66 -20.87 9.26 35.71
C ILE A 66 -19.65 9.06 36.61
N ALA A 67 -19.23 7.81 36.82
CA ALA A 67 -18.06 7.48 37.62
C ALA A 67 -17.53 6.08 37.29
N VAL A 68 -16.24 5.87 37.55
CA VAL A 68 -15.58 4.56 37.53
C VAL A 68 -14.58 4.46 38.68
N GLY A 69 -14.60 3.36 39.43
CA GLY A 69 -13.76 3.20 40.62
C GLY A 69 -14.05 1.95 41.42
N THR A 70 -13.18 1.61 42.38
CA THR A 70 -13.33 0.44 43.28
C THR A 70 -14.32 0.69 44.41
N ASP A 71 -14.42 1.94 44.88
CA ASP A 71 -15.18 2.31 46.08
C ASP A 71 -16.27 3.34 45.76
N LEU A 72 -17.17 3.00 44.84
CA LEU A 72 -18.28 3.87 44.45
C LEU A 72 -19.55 3.55 45.21
N ARG A 73 -20.24 4.59 45.71
CA ARG A 73 -21.59 4.45 46.25
C ARG A 73 -22.57 4.24 45.10
N ILE A 74 -23.23 3.09 45.08
CA ILE A 74 -24.26 2.76 44.09
C ILE A 74 -25.52 3.58 44.39
N PRO A 75 -26.03 4.39 43.44
CA PRO A 75 -27.29 5.11 43.61
C PRO A 75 -28.47 4.15 43.74
N VAL A 76 -29.45 4.50 44.59
CA VAL A 76 -30.61 3.64 44.88
C VAL A 76 -31.49 3.42 43.65
N ASP A 77 -31.51 4.39 42.72
CA ASP A 77 -32.25 4.35 41.47
C ASP A 77 -31.49 3.59 40.35
N ALA A 78 -30.27 3.11 40.58
CA ALA A 78 -29.47 2.42 39.58
C ALA A 78 -29.76 0.92 39.52
N VAL A 79 -30.02 0.39 38.32
CA VAL A 79 -30.08 -1.05 38.07
C VAL A 79 -28.68 -1.63 38.23
N THR A 80 -28.50 -2.50 39.22
CA THR A 80 -27.21 -3.13 39.50
C THR A 80 -27.05 -4.40 38.68
N ILE A 81 -25.94 -4.50 37.96
CA ILE A 81 -25.54 -5.68 37.17
C ILE A 81 -24.21 -6.17 37.74
N ASP A 82 -24.23 -7.31 38.41
CA ASP A 82 -23.02 -7.93 38.92
C ASP A 82 -22.23 -8.59 37.77
N LEU A 83 -20.99 -8.17 37.61
CA LEU A 83 -20.06 -8.61 36.58
C LEU A 83 -18.83 -9.31 37.17
N ASN A 84 -18.99 -9.96 38.33
CA ASN A 84 -17.94 -10.73 38.96
C ASN A 84 -17.27 -11.71 37.97
N GLY A 85 -15.94 -11.62 37.85
CA GLY A 85 -15.15 -12.42 36.91
C GLY A 85 -15.26 -12.01 35.43
N LYS A 86 -16.00 -10.94 35.11
CA LYS A 86 -16.15 -10.41 33.75
C LYS A 86 -15.29 -9.16 33.55
N TYR A 87 -15.10 -8.78 32.29
CA TYR A 87 -14.23 -7.69 31.87
C TYR A 87 -15.01 -6.61 31.13
N ILE A 88 -14.69 -5.34 31.39
CA ILE A 88 -15.22 -4.18 30.66
C ILE A 88 -14.07 -3.46 29.94
N TYR A 89 -14.26 -3.16 28.66
CA TYR A 89 -13.35 -2.32 27.85
C TYR A 89 -14.15 -1.22 27.14
N PRO A 90 -13.55 -0.06 26.80
CA PRO A 90 -14.17 0.88 25.88
C PRO A 90 -14.46 0.18 24.55
N SER A 91 -15.61 0.48 23.93
CA SER A 91 -15.92 -0.05 22.61
C SER A 91 -14.93 0.48 21.58
N PHE A 92 -14.58 -0.36 20.63
CA PHE A 92 -13.58 -0.03 19.62
C PHE A 92 -14.13 0.94 18.56
N ILE A 93 -13.23 1.63 17.87
CA ILE A 93 -13.55 2.65 16.85
C ILE A 93 -13.02 2.19 15.48
N GLU A 94 -13.91 1.94 14.52
CA GLU A 94 -13.56 1.53 13.16
C GLU A 94 -13.37 2.75 12.25
N LEU A 95 -12.12 3.05 11.84
CA LEU A 95 -11.81 4.22 11.01
C LEU A 95 -11.89 3.99 9.49
N SER A 96 -12.17 2.76 9.06
CA SER A 96 -12.24 2.39 7.64
C SER A 96 -13.52 1.59 7.37
N SER A 97 -14.65 2.30 7.28
CA SER A 97 -15.97 1.70 7.06
C SER A 97 -16.76 2.43 5.97
N ASN A 98 -17.68 1.68 5.35
CA ASN A 98 -18.77 2.16 4.51
C ASN A 98 -20.15 1.81 5.12
N TYR A 99 -20.18 1.55 6.43
CA TYR A 99 -21.39 1.27 7.20
C TYR A 99 -22.48 2.32 6.94
N GLY A 100 -23.68 1.86 6.56
CA GLY A 100 -24.81 2.76 6.34
C GLY A 100 -24.72 3.65 5.10
N MET A 101 -23.71 3.42 4.24
CA MET A 101 -23.55 4.16 2.98
C MET A 101 -24.27 3.47 1.82
N PRO A 102 -24.91 4.24 0.93
CA PRO A 102 -25.44 3.68 -0.31
C PRO A 102 -24.30 3.14 -1.17
N LYS A 103 -24.57 2.06 -1.91
CA LYS A 103 -23.63 1.55 -2.91
C LYS A 103 -23.40 2.64 -3.97
N PRO A 104 -22.15 2.89 -4.37
CA PRO A 104 -21.87 3.76 -5.51
C PRO A 104 -22.66 3.31 -6.73
N VAL A 105 -23.39 4.24 -7.35
CA VAL A 105 -24.18 3.94 -8.55
C VAL A 105 -23.26 3.98 -9.76
N GLY A 106 -22.73 2.82 -10.14
CA GLY A 106 -22.11 2.63 -11.46
C GLY A 106 -23.19 2.36 -12.52
N THR A 107 -23.01 2.85 -13.74
CA THR A 107 -23.94 2.53 -14.83
C THR A 107 -23.99 1.02 -15.09
N LYS A 108 -25.18 0.41 -15.11
CA LYS A 108 -25.39 -1.05 -15.24
C LYS A 108 -24.85 -1.69 -16.54
N ARG A 109 -24.46 -0.90 -17.55
CA ARG A 109 -23.79 -1.37 -18.78
C ARG A 109 -22.31 -1.05 -18.76
N LYS A 110 -21.46 -2.08 -18.84
CA LYS A 110 -20.05 -1.96 -19.25
C LYS A 110 -19.99 -1.57 -20.74
N SER A 111 -20.26 -0.30 -21.05
CA SER A 111 -19.86 0.23 -22.35
C SER A 111 -18.34 0.26 -22.36
N SER A 112 -17.73 -0.37 -23.37
CA SER A 112 -16.30 -0.29 -23.66
C SER A 112 -15.93 1.01 -24.37
N ALA A 113 -16.92 1.89 -24.64
CA ALA A 113 -16.68 3.14 -25.33
C ALA A 113 -15.85 4.10 -24.43
N PRO A 114 -14.80 4.71 -24.98
CA PRO A 114 -14.02 5.74 -24.30
C PRO A 114 -14.89 6.97 -23.96
N GLN A 115 -14.61 7.58 -22.83
CA GLN A 115 -15.19 8.83 -22.35
C GLN A 115 -14.06 9.84 -22.07
N THR A 116 -13.87 10.80 -22.97
CA THR A 116 -12.83 11.83 -22.82
C THR A 116 -13.28 13.02 -21.97
N LEU A 117 -14.57 13.37 -22.01
CA LEU A 117 -15.17 14.49 -21.28
C LEU A 117 -16.13 14.02 -20.19
N SER A 118 -16.43 14.88 -19.21
CA SER A 118 -17.39 14.58 -18.15
C SER A 118 -18.80 14.53 -18.73
N ASN A 119 -19.59 13.53 -18.33
CA ASN A 119 -21.01 13.41 -18.60
C ASN A 119 -21.87 13.83 -17.40
N LYS A 120 -21.23 14.29 -16.31
CA LYS A 120 -21.94 14.75 -15.12
C LYS A 120 -22.56 16.12 -15.37
N GLU A 121 -23.88 16.18 -15.40
CA GLU A 121 -24.64 17.43 -15.57
C GLU A 121 -24.45 18.37 -14.37
N GLY A 122 -24.31 19.67 -14.65
CA GLY A 122 -24.16 20.73 -13.63
C GLY A 122 -22.74 21.30 -13.53
N ALA A 123 -22.57 22.27 -12.61
CA ALA A 123 -21.33 23.02 -12.42
C ALA A 123 -20.28 22.25 -11.60
N TYR A 124 -19.98 21.01 -11.97
CA TYR A 124 -19.04 20.13 -11.27
C TYR A 124 -17.64 20.15 -11.90
N SER A 125 -16.70 19.46 -11.25
CA SER A 125 -15.38 19.19 -11.82
C SER A 125 -15.47 18.60 -13.23
N TRP A 126 -14.52 18.99 -14.09
CA TRP A 126 -14.34 18.40 -15.41
C TRP A 126 -13.93 16.92 -15.34
N ASN A 127 -13.44 16.45 -14.17
CA ASN A 127 -13.11 15.05 -13.92
C ASN A 127 -14.06 14.41 -12.90
N GLU A 128 -14.82 13.40 -13.32
CA GLU A 128 -15.79 12.63 -12.52
C GLU A 128 -15.13 11.76 -11.43
N GLY A 129 -13.81 11.56 -11.49
CA GLY A 129 -13.05 10.96 -10.40
C GLY A 129 -12.93 11.88 -9.17
N LEU A 130 -13.20 13.17 -9.31
CA LEU A 130 -13.18 14.15 -8.24
C LEU A 130 -14.61 14.38 -7.73
N LYS A 131 -14.92 13.84 -6.55
CA LYS A 131 -16.24 13.92 -5.92
C LYS A 131 -16.19 14.55 -4.52
N PRO A 132 -15.53 15.73 -4.33
CA PRO A 132 -15.44 16.39 -3.02
C PRO A 132 -16.80 16.81 -2.44
N GLU A 133 -17.83 16.91 -3.28
CA GLU A 133 -19.19 17.24 -2.86
C GLU A 133 -19.94 16.11 -2.16
N GLN A 134 -19.42 14.88 -2.12
CA GLN A 134 -20.06 13.77 -1.40
C GLN A 134 -20.08 14.06 0.11
N ASP A 135 -21.27 13.99 0.72
CA ASP A 135 -21.44 14.17 2.16
C ASP A 135 -22.04 12.90 2.78
N ALA A 136 -21.20 12.11 3.44
CA ALA A 136 -21.67 10.90 4.13
C ALA A 136 -22.71 11.19 5.22
N THR A 137 -22.71 12.38 5.83
CA THR A 137 -23.70 12.77 6.85
C THR A 137 -25.10 12.78 6.26
N ALA A 138 -25.24 13.33 5.05
CA ALA A 138 -26.52 13.43 4.35
C ALA A 138 -26.97 12.07 3.76
N LEU A 139 -26.03 11.17 3.48
CA LEU A 139 -26.29 9.87 2.86
C LEU A 139 -26.47 8.73 3.88
N PHE A 140 -26.11 8.94 5.14
CA PHE A 140 -26.08 7.89 6.14
C PHE A 140 -27.48 7.35 6.47
N THR A 141 -27.58 6.02 6.54
CA THR A 141 -28.76 5.28 7.01
C THR A 141 -28.33 4.16 7.93
N VAL A 142 -29.12 3.85 8.95
CA VAL A 142 -28.75 2.79 9.90
C VAL A 142 -28.94 1.40 9.28
N ASP A 143 -27.83 0.70 9.05
CA ASP A 143 -27.82 -0.71 8.60
C ASP A 143 -27.70 -1.67 9.80
N LYS A 144 -28.83 -2.21 10.27
CA LYS A 144 -28.86 -3.11 11.44
C LYS A 144 -27.94 -4.33 11.30
N LYS A 145 -27.81 -4.88 10.10
CA LYS A 145 -27.01 -6.09 9.86
C LYS A 145 -25.54 -5.76 10.01
N SER A 146 -25.08 -4.72 9.33
CA SER A 146 -23.69 -4.28 9.37
C SER A 146 -23.30 -3.79 10.77
N ALA A 147 -24.21 -3.11 11.49
CA ALA A 147 -24.02 -2.72 12.89
C ALA A 147 -23.85 -3.94 13.80
N THR A 148 -24.68 -4.97 13.64
CA THR A 148 -24.56 -6.23 14.40
C THR A 148 -23.23 -6.94 14.16
N GLU A 149 -22.79 -7.02 12.90
CA GLU A 149 -21.51 -7.64 12.53
C GLU A 149 -20.31 -6.91 13.16
N LEU A 150 -20.31 -5.57 13.15
CA LEU A 150 -19.24 -4.77 13.76
C LEU A 150 -19.30 -4.80 15.29
N ARG A 151 -20.50 -4.75 15.89
CA ARG A 151 -20.69 -4.87 17.34
C ARG A 151 -20.20 -6.20 17.87
N ALA A 152 -20.38 -7.29 17.13
CA ALA A 152 -19.88 -8.62 17.48
C ALA A 152 -18.35 -8.71 17.49
N LEU A 153 -17.63 -7.78 16.84
CA LEU A 153 -16.18 -7.64 16.95
C LEU A 153 -15.75 -6.69 18.09
N GLY A 154 -16.70 -6.02 18.73
CA GLY A 154 -16.48 -5.06 19.81
C GLY A 154 -16.40 -3.60 19.37
N PHE A 155 -16.65 -3.29 18.09
CA PHE A 155 -16.78 -1.89 17.66
C PHE A 155 -18.09 -1.31 18.15
N GLY A 156 -18.07 -0.10 18.71
CA GLY A 156 -19.27 0.66 19.07
C GLY A 156 -19.45 1.92 18.22
N THR A 157 -18.45 2.25 17.41
CA THR A 157 -18.42 3.47 16.59
C THR A 157 -17.68 3.20 15.28
N ALA A 158 -18.13 3.84 14.20
CA ALA A 158 -17.49 3.77 12.90
C ALA A 158 -17.38 5.16 12.24
N LEU A 159 -16.26 5.40 11.57
CA LEU A 159 -16.07 6.49 10.62
C LEU A 159 -16.48 5.98 9.24
N THR A 160 -17.62 6.44 8.75
CA THR A 160 -18.22 5.94 7.51
C THR A 160 -18.19 6.97 6.39
N HIS A 161 -17.87 6.53 5.18
CA HIS A 161 -17.86 7.36 3.98
C HIS A 161 -18.11 6.53 2.72
N GLN A 162 -18.47 7.22 1.64
CA GLN A 162 -18.56 6.60 0.32
C GLN A 162 -17.15 6.38 -0.26
N MET A 163 -16.81 5.13 -0.56
CA MET A 163 -15.47 4.75 -1.05
C MET A 163 -15.40 4.83 -2.59
N ASP A 164 -15.68 6.00 -3.16
CA ASP A 164 -15.84 6.16 -4.60
C ASP A 164 -15.18 7.42 -5.15
N GLY A 165 -14.14 7.25 -5.97
CA GLY A 165 -13.38 8.35 -6.58
C GLY A 165 -12.04 8.62 -5.90
N MET A 166 -11.30 9.56 -6.48
CA MET A 166 -9.99 10.01 -6.02
C MET A 166 -10.11 11.07 -4.93
N SER A 167 -11.08 11.97 -5.06
CA SER A 167 -11.60 12.80 -3.96
C SER A 167 -12.99 12.30 -3.61
N ARG A 168 -13.22 11.90 -2.36
CA ARG A 168 -14.41 11.14 -1.93
C ARG A 168 -15.30 11.92 -0.95
N GLY A 169 -15.12 13.23 -0.90
CA GLY A 169 -15.85 14.11 0.02
C GLY A 169 -15.61 13.77 1.49
N THR A 170 -16.65 13.92 2.32
CA THR A 170 -16.56 13.84 3.78
C THR A 170 -17.20 12.58 4.38
N SER A 171 -16.69 12.14 5.53
CA SER A 171 -17.27 11.08 6.37
C SER A 171 -18.27 11.59 7.41
N ALA A 172 -19.01 10.66 8.01
CA ALA A 172 -19.71 10.85 9.27
C ALA A 172 -19.13 9.92 10.33
N LEU A 173 -18.95 10.43 11.55
CA LEU A 173 -18.67 9.59 12.72
C LEU A 173 -20.00 9.16 13.33
N VAL A 174 -20.24 7.85 13.36
CA VAL A 174 -21.54 7.29 13.76
C VAL A 174 -21.41 6.20 14.83
N LEU A 175 -22.36 6.17 15.75
CA LEU A 175 -22.56 5.07 16.68
C LEU A 175 -23.14 3.85 15.96
N LEU A 176 -22.81 2.66 16.46
CA LEU A 176 -23.34 1.40 15.92
C LEU A 176 -24.59 0.97 16.69
N GLY A 177 -25.59 1.84 16.81
CA GLY A 177 -26.89 1.53 17.42
C GLY A 177 -27.96 1.13 16.40
N GLU A 178 -29.22 1.13 16.82
CA GLU A 178 -30.41 0.84 16.02
C GLU A 178 -31.47 1.96 16.09
N GLU A 179 -31.13 3.05 16.76
CA GLU A 179 -31.91 4.28 16.82
C GLU A 179 -31.90 5.02 15.48
N LYS A 180 -32.64 6.13 15.41
CA LYS A 180 -32.69 6.99 14.21
C LYS A 180 -31.33 7.62 13.93
N GLU A 181 -31.10 7.98 12.67
CA GLU A 181 -29.82 8.51 12.17
C GLU A 181 -29.34 9.72 12.98
N HIS A 182 -30.24 10.63 13.37
CA HIS A 182 -29.90 11.82 14.16
C HIS A 182 -29.39 11.49 15.57
N ASP A 183 -29.74 10.34 16.14
CA ASP A 183 -29.22 9.88 17.42
C ASP A 183 -27.86 9.18 17.28
N MET A 184 -27.58 8.66 16.08
CA MET A 184 -26.41 7.85 15.76
C MET A 184 -25.23 8.68 15.24
N ILE A 185 -25.48 9.81 14.57
CA ILE A 185 -24.41 10.69 14.10
C ILE A 185 -23.82 11.47 15.29
N LEU A 186 -22.54 11.23 15.59
CA LEU A 186 -21.78 11.97 16.61
C LEU A 186 -21.11 13.23 16.07
N LYS A 187 -20.60 13.14 14.84
CA LYS A 187 -19.88 14.23 14.18
C LYS A 187 -20.17 14.17 12.69
N ALA A 188 -20.87 15.19 12.20
CA ALA A 188 -21.05 15.44 10.78
C ALA A 188 -19.70 15.83 10.15
N GLN A 189 -19.50 15.47 8.88
CA GLN A 189 -18.32 15.84 8.08
C GLN A 189 -17.00 15.65 8.84
N ALA A 190 -16.85 14.48 9.49
CA ALA A 190 -15.82 14.25 10.51
C ALA A 190 -14.39 14.25 9.97
N SER A 191 -14.21 13.90 8.70
CA SER A 191 -12.95 13.88 7.97
C SER A 191 -13.19 13.93 6.47
N ALA A 192 -12.16 14.26 5.69
CA ALA A 192 -12.16 14.15 4.24
C ALA A 192 -11.32 12.95 3.77
N HIS A 193 -11.53 12.51 2.53
CA HIS A 193 -11.06 11.21 2.04
C HIS A 193 -10.52 11.25 0.60
N TRP A 194 -9.34 10.64 0.39
CA TRP A 194 -8.68 10.55 -0.93
C TRP A 194 -8.29 9.10 -1.28
N SER A 195 -8.06 8.87 -2.57
CA SER A 195 -7.38 7.68 -3.08
C SER A 195 -6.77 7.94 -4.44
N PHE A 196 -5.93 7.01 -4.91
CA PHE A 196 -5.48 7.02 -6.31
C PHE A 196 -6.45 6.30 -7.27
N SER A 197 -7.58 5.80 -6.79
CA SER A 197 -8.58 5.11 -7.61
C SER A 197 -9.65 6.07 -8.10
N LYS A 198 -9.97 6.03 -9.40
CA LYS A 198 -11.11 6.76 -9.98
C LYS A 198 -12.49 6.26 -9.54
N GLY A 199 -12.56 5.18 -8.77
CA GLY A 199 -13.81 4.57 -8.35
C GLY A 199 -14.66 4.14 -9.53
N THR A 200 -15.89 4.63 -9.58
CA THR A 200 -16.90 4.35 -10.62
C THR A 200 -16.79 5.24 -11.86
N SER A 201 -15.92 6.26 -11.86
CA SER A 201 -15.72 7.13 -13.03
C SER A 201 -15.28 6.32 -14.24
N LYS A 202 -15.93 6.58 -15.38
CA LYS A 202 -15.66 5.96 -16.66
C LYS A 202 -14.75 6.79 -17.56
N GLN A 203 -14.44 8.02 -17.17
CA GLN A 203 -13.54 8.86 -17.93
C GLN A 203 -12.20 8.16 -18.12
N ASN A 204 -11.61 8.32 -19.30
CA ASN A 204 -10.31 7.73 -19.61
C ASN A 204 -9.24 8.26 -18.65
N TYR A 205 -9.09 9.58 -18.54
CA TYR A 205 -8.06 10.20 -17.68
C TYR A 205 -8.47 10.22 -16.20
N PRO A 206 -7.54 9.92 -15.28
CA PRO A 206 -6.22 9.31 -15.51
C PRO A 206 -6.32 7.79 -15.75
N SER A 207 -5.43 7.21 -16.57
CA SER A 207 -5.25 5.74 -16.64
C SER A 207 -4.07 5.23 -15.83
N SER A 208 -3.18 6.11 -15.37
CA SER A 208 -1.94 5.77 -14.68
C SER A 208 -1.88 6.31 -13.24
N ARG A 209 -0.94 5.79 -12.44
CA ARG A 209 -0.71 6.32 -11.09
C ARG A 209 -0.15 7.74 -11.11
N MET A 210 0.76 8.03 -12.03
CA MET A 210 1.30 9.38 -12.21
C MET A 210 0.24 10.36 -12.71
N GLY A 211 -0.68 9.94 -13.57
CA GLY A 211 -1.87 10.72 -13.93
C GLY A 211 -2.77 10.99 -12.73
N ALA A 212 -2.97 10.01 -11.84
CA ALA A 212 -3.73 10.20 -10.61
C ALA A 212 -3.06 11.22 -9.66
N ILE A 213 -1.73 11.15 -9.52
CA ILE A 213 -0.95 12.13 -8.73
C ILE A 213 -1.05 13.52 -9.38
N ALA A 214 -0.89 13.62 -10.70
CA ALA A 214 -0.95 14.88 -11.41
C ALA A 214 -2.34 15.53 -11.34
N LEU A 215 -3.43 14.76 -11.48
CA LEU A 215 -4.79 15.27 -11.32
C LEU A 215 -5.02 15.84 -9.91
N LEU A 216 -4.60 15.12 -8.85
CA LEU A 216 -4.74 15.62 -7.48
C LEU A 216 -3.89 16.89 -7.26
N ARG A 217 -2.64 16.89 -7.74
CA ARG A 217 -1.75 18.05 -7.68
C ARG A 217 -2.35 19.26 -8.41
N GLN A 218 -2.89 19.06 -9.60
CA GLN A 218 -3.58 20.10 -10.34
C GLN A 218 -4.83 20.59 -9.59
N THR A 219 -5.58 19.69 -8.97
CA THR A 219 -6.77 20.04 -8.17
C THR A 219 -6.42 20.93 -6.97
N TYR A 220 -5.27 20.73 -6.32
CA TYR A 220 -4.81 21.64 -5.26
C TYR A 220 -4.54 23.06 -5.79
N TYR A 221 -3.87 23.18 -6.94
CA TYR A 221 -3.66 24.48 -7.59
C TYR A 221 -4.98 25.12 -8.04
N ASP A 222 -5.89 24.33 -8.61
CA ASP A 222 -7.21 24.80 -9.03
C ASP A 222 -8.05 25.27 -7.84
N GLY A 223 -8.01 24.54 -6.72
CA GLY A 223 -8.69 24.92 -5.48
C GLY A 223 -8.19 26.26 -4.93
N LYS A 224 -6.86 26.44 -4.88
CA LYS A 224 -6.23 27.71 -4.48
C LYS A 224 -6.65 28.86 -5.39
N TRP A 225 -6.48 28.70 -6.70
CA TRP A 225 -6.86 29.71 -7.69
C TRP A 225 -8.36 30.05 -7.59
N TYR A 226 -9.22 29.05 -7.43
CA TYR A 226 -10.66 29.24 -7.28
C TYR A 226 -11.02 30.02 -6.00
N ALA A 227 -10.35 29.75 -4.89
CA ALA A 227 -10.57 30.47 -3.63
C ALA A 227 -10.18 31.96 -3.74
N GLU A 228 -9.09 32.25 -4.43
CA GLU A 228 -8.51 33.60 -4.52
C GLU A 228 -9.23 34.47 -5.55
N GLN A 229 -9.57 33.94 -6.72
CA GLN A 229 -10.07 34.75 -7.85
C GLN A 229 -10.97 34.00 -8.84
N GLY A 230 -10.87 32.67 -8.96
CA GLY A 230 -11.59 31.92 -10.00
C GLY A 230 -13.11 31.93 -9.88
N LYS A 231 -13.68 32.24 -8.70
CA LYS A 231 -15.13 32.39 -8.49
C LYS A 231 -15.80 33.42 -9.40
N GLY A 232 -15.06 34.46 -9.80
CA GLY A 232 -15.57 35.51 -10.69
C GLY A 232 -15.65 35.10 -12.16
N GLU A 233 -14.90 34.07 -12.57
CA GLU A 233 -14.87 33.60 -13.96
C GLU A 233 -15.88 32.49 -14.22
N THR A 234 -15.92 31.49 -13.32
CA THR A 234 -16.84 30.36 -13.46
C THR A 234 -17.19 29.79 -12.09
N TYR A 235 -18.44 29.44 -11.87
CA TYR A 235 -18.86 28.79 -10.63
C TYR A 235 -18.59 27.28 -10.71
N ASN A 236 -17.89 26.72 -9.71
CA ASN A 236 -17.57 25.31 -9.65
C ASN A 236 -17.88 24.71 -8.27
N ILE A 237 -18.91 23.85 -8.20
CA ILE A 237 -19.39 23.19 -6.98
C ILE A 237 -18.29 22.30 -6.40
N SER A 238 -17.56 21.55 -7.23
CA SER A 238 -16.54 20.62 -6.76
C SER A 238 -15.36 21.37 -6.13
N LEU A 239 -14.87 22.46 -6.74
CA LEU A 239 -13.80 23.27 -6.15
C LEU A 239 -14.25 24.03 -4.90
N GLU A 240 -15.48 24.53 -4.87
CA GLU A 240 -16.07 25.15 -3.67
C GLU A 240 -16.14 24.15 -2.50
N LYS A 241 -16.53 22.90 -2.78
CA LYS A 241 -16.56 21.83 -1.77
C LYS A 241 -15.17 21.36 -1.39
N TRP A 242 -14.26 21.23 -2.35
CA TRP A 242 -12.85 20.91 -2.11
C TRP A 242 -12.23 21.86 -1.09
N ASN A 243 -12.41 23.17 -1.25
CA ASN A 243 -11.84 24.16 -0.34
C ASN A 243 -12.44 24.09 1.08
N LYS A 244 -13.74 23.74 1.20
CA LYS A 244 -14.41 23.65 2.52
C LYS A 244 -13.96 22.45 3.37
N ILE A 245 -13.38 21.43 2.76
CA ILE A 245 -13.06 20.17 3.44
C ILE A 245 -11.57 20.02 3.78
N GLN A 246 -10.75 21.06 3.59
CA GLN A 246 -9.30 20.98 3.84
C GLN A 246 -8.94 20.97 5.34
N ASP A 247 -9.75 21.60 6.21
CA ASP A 247 -9.42 21.77 7.64
C ASP A 247 -9.78 20.58 8.55
N VAL A 248 -10.54 19.62 8.02
CA VAL A 248 -10.89 18.39 8.75
C VAL A 248 -9.75 17.37 8.63
N PRO A 249 -9.65 16.35 9.51
CA PRO A 249 -8.67 15.27 9.35
C PRO A 249 -8.70 14.67 7.93
N GLN A 250 -7.52 14.40 7.36
CA GLN A 250 -7.37 14.03 5.97
C GLN A 250 -6.93 12.54 5.86
N PHE A 251 -7.84 11.59 5.59
CA PHE A 251 -7.49 10.20 5.29
C PHE A 251 -7.22 9.85 3.81
N PHE A 252 -6.05 9.29 3.51
CA PHE A 252 -5.71 8.80 2.17
C PHE A 252 -5.68 7.26 2.12
N GLU A 253 -6.39 6.65 1.18
CA GLU A 253 -6.43 5.19 1.01
C GLU A 253 -5.38 4.66 0.03
N LEU A 254 -4.59 3.70 0.49
CA LEU A 254 -3.44 3.15 -0.20
C LEU A 254 -3.40 1.62 -0.10
N SER A 255 -2.57 0.98 -0.93
CA SER A 255 -2.44 -0.47 -0.97
C SER A 255 -1.04 -0.98 -0.62
N ASN A 256 -0.04 -0.09 -0.52
CA ASN A 256 1.35 -0.45 -0.25
C ASN A 256 2.17 0.75 0.25
N ARG A 257 3.35 0.45 0.80
CA ARG A 257 4.31 1.42 1.33
C ARG A 257 4.88 2.43 0.33
N LEU A 258 5.06 2.07 -0.95
CA LEU A 258 5.62 3.02 -1.93
C LEU A 258 4.59 4.08 -2.29
N ASP A 259 3.32 3.69 -2.44
CA ASP A 259 2.23 4.65 -2.61
C ASP A 259 2.01 5.54 -1.39
N LEU A 260 2.36 5.06 -0.19
CA LEU A 260 2.38 5.89 1.02
C LEU A 260 3.40 7.01 0.90
N LEU A 261 4.64 6.71 0.52
CA LEU A 261 5.66 7.74 0.29
C LEU A 261 5.29 8.71 -0.83
N ARG A 262 4.57 8.25 -1.86
CA ARG A 262 4.08 9.10 -2.96
C ARG A 262 2.99 10.06 -2.50
N ALA A 263 2.01 9.56 -1.73
CA ALA A 263 0.93 10.38 -1.20
C ALA A 263 1.44 11.37 -0.14
N ASP A 264 2.40 10.96 0.68
CA ASP A 264 3.08 11.82 1.64
C ASP A 264 3.79 12.99 0.97
N LYS A 265 4.62 12.70 -0.05
CA LYS A 265 5.26 13.73 -0.86
C LYS A 265 4.26 14.71 -1.48
N LEU A 266 3.13 14.20 -2.00
CA LEU A 266 2.06 15.07 -2.52
C LEU A 266 1.45 15.93 -1.40
N GLY A 267 1.30 15.40 -0.19
CA GLY A 267 0.84 16.15 0.98
C GLY A 267 1.82 17.25 1.37
N ASP A 268 3.11 16.94 1.46
CA ASP A 268 4.18 17.89 1.75
C ASP A 268 4.21 19.06 0.77
N GLU A 269 3.99 18.81 -0.53
CA GLU A 269 3.92 19.86 -1.57
C GLU A 269 2.85 20.94 -1.25
N PHE A 270 1.80 20.60 -0.51
CA PHE A 270 0.69 21.49 -0.19
C PHE A 270 0.46 21.68 1.32
N GLY A 271 1.38 21.21 2.17
CA GLY A 271 1.27 21.32 3.63
C GLY A 271 0.15 20.48 4.25
N VAL A 272 -0.22 19.36 3.61
CA VAL A 272 -1.31 18.46 4.05
C VAL A 272 -0.74 17.22 4.72
N GLN A 273 -0.97 17.08 6.03
CA GLN A 273 -0.65 15.85 6.75
C GLN A 273 -1.77 14.82 6.62
N TYR A 274 -1.54 13.79 5.81
CA TYR A 274 -2.50 12.69 5.68
C TYR A 274 -2.41 11.68 6.84
N ILE A 275 -3.54 11.02 7.07
CA ILE A 275 -3.70 9.78 7.84
C ILE A 275 -3.85 8.65 6.82
N PHE A 276 -2.89 7.73 6.77
CA PHE A 276 -2.88 6.71 5.71
C PHE A 276 -3.66 5.46 6.11
N ARG A 277 -4.60 5.04 5.27
CA ARG A 277 -5.11 3.66 5.32
C ARG A 277 -4.11 2.79 4.58
N GLY A 278 -3.29 2.09 5.35
CA GLY A 278 -2.12 1.35 4.89
C GLY A 278 -2.44 -0.01 4.25
N GLY A 279 -1.44 -0.59 3.59
CA GLY A 279 -1.51 -1.91 2.97
C GLY A 279 -1.19 -3.07 3.92
N GLY A 280 -0.60 -2.77 5.08
CA GLY A 280 -0.09 -3.78 6.03
C GLY A 280 1.37 -4.19 5.79
N ASP A 281 2.06 -3.50 4.89
CA ASP A 281 3.45 -3.74 4.48
C ASP A 281 4.42 -2.64 4.94
N GLU A 282 3.99 -1.75 5.83
CA GLU A 282 4.73 -0.55 6.24
C GLU A 282 6.07 -0.87 6.90
N PHE A 283 6.14 -1.99 7.64
CA PHE A 283 7.36 -2.47 8.28
C PHE A 283 8.53 -2.74 7.32
N LEU A 284 8.28 -2.88 6.01
CA LEU A 284 9.32 -3.08 5.00
C LEU A 284 10.12 -1.81 4.70
N ARG A 285 9.61 -0.64 5.09
CA ARG A 285 10.30 0.67 5.00
C ARG A 285 10.08 1.51 6.26
N LEU A 286 10.11 0.86 7.43
CA LEU A 286 9.75 1.46 8.72
C LEU A 286 10.41 2.82 9.01
N ASP A 287 11.71 2.96 8.72
CA ASP A 287 12.43 4.22 8.95
C ASP A 287 11.91 5.35 8.04
N ALA A 288 11.54 5.05 6.79
CA ALA A 288 10.96 6.01 5.87
C ALA A 288 9.52 6.37 6.27
N ILE A 289 8.72 5.37 6.67
CA ILE A 289 7.36 5.59 7.18
C ILE A 289 7.37 6.43 8.46
N LYS A 290 8.38 6.27 9.32
CA LYS A 290 8.51 7.12 10.51
C LYS A 290 8.77 8.58 10.14
N LYS A 291 9.58 8.84 9.11
CA LYS A 291 9.96 10.19 8.66
C LYS A 291 8.78 11.00 8.11
N THR A 292 7.73 10.35 7.65
CA THR A 292 6.50 11.02 7.17
C THR A 292 5.69 11.66 8.30
N ASN A 293 5.99 11.30 9.56
CA ASN A 293 5.20 11.67 10.74
C ASN A 293 3.71 11.30 10.68
N ALA A 294 3.31 10.47 9.69
CA ALA A 294 1.92 10.15 9.45
C ALA A 294 1.40 9.12 10.46
N ALA A 295 0.11 9.23 10.75
CA ALA A 295 -0.63 8.19 11.45
C ALA A 295 -1.21 7.18 10.47
N LEU A 296 -1.37 5.93 10.90
CA LEU A 296 -1.79 4.82 10.05
C LEU A 296 -3.12 4.21 10.51
N VAL A 297 -3.90 3.70 9.56
CA VAL A 297 -4.99 2.74 9.80
C VAL A 297 -4.61 1.45 9.09
N ILE A 298 -4.17 0.44 9.86
CA ILE A 298 -3.62 -0.81 9.31
C ILE A 298 -4.66 -1.93 9.34
N PRO A 299 -4.78 -2.73 8.26
CA PRO A 299 -5.72 -3.84 8.22
C PRO A 299 -5.20 -5.03 9.03
N MET A 300 -6.06 -5.58 9.89
CA MET A 300 -5.78 -6.87 10.55
C MET A 300 -6.12 -8.01 9.60
N HIS A 301 -5.31 -8.16 8.55
CA HIS A 301 -5.48 -9.15 7.50
C HIS A 301 -4.11 -9.64 7.02
N PHE A 302 -3.63 -10.75 7.59
CA PHE A 302 -2.33 -11.33 7.22
C PHE A 302 -2.50 -12.47 6.22
N PRO A 303 -1.54 -12.63 5.29
CA PRO A 303 -1.53 -13.75 4.34
C PRO A 303 -1.58 -15.11 5.04
N LYS A 304 -2.21 -16.07 4.36
CA LYS A 304 -2.20 -17.49 4.74
C LYS A 304 -0.89 -18.15 4.31
N ALA A 305 -0.55 -19.29 4.90
CA ALA A 305 0.56 -20.09 4.40
C ALA A 305 0.23 -20.56 2.97
N TYR A 306 1.21 -20.59 2.08
CA TYR A 306 1.00 -21.19 0.77
C TYR A 306 0.99 -22.71 0.90
N ASP A 307 0.16 -23.37 0.10
CA ASP A 307 0.25 -24.81 -0.07
C ASP A 307 1.47 -25.11 -0.94
N VAL A 308 2.51 -25.65 -0.30
CA VAL A 308 3.80 -26.00 -0.91
C VAL A 308 4.06 -27.50 -0.79
N SER A 309 2.99 -28.30 -0.67
CA SER A 309 3.10 -29.76 -0.62
C SER A 309 3.59 -30.35 -1.95
N ASP A 310 3.31 -29.69 -3.08
CA ASP A 310 3.92 -30.00 -4.37
C ASP A 310 5.20 -29.15 -4.55
N PRO A 311 6.36 -29.77 -4.81
CA PRO A 311 7.60 -29.04 -5.12
C PRO A 311 7.49 -28.07 -6.31
N TYR A 312 6.68 -28.36 -7.32
CA TYR A 312 6.49 -27.45 -8.47
C TYR A 312 5.67 -26.22 -8.08
N ASP A 313 4.60 -26.40 -7.30
CA ASP A 313 3.85 -25.28 -6.71
C ASP A 313 4.75 -24.43 -5.80
N ALA A 314 5.65 -25.09 -5.07
CA ALA A 314 6.63 -24.41 -4.24
C ALA A 314 7.60 -23.57 -5.07
N GLU A 315 7.93 -23.93 -6.31
CA GLU A 315 8.73 -23.10 -7.21
C GLU A 315 7.98 -21.84 -7.62
N GLU A 316 6.71 -21.90 -7.99
CA GLU A 316 5.93 -20.74 -8.48
C GLU A 316 5.82 -19.53 -7.51
N ILE A 317 6.16 -19.71 -6.23
CA ILE A 317 6.07 -18.68 -5.19
C ILE A 317 7.42 -17.97 -5.02
N SER A 318 7.45 -16.64 -5.10
CA SER A 318 8.67 -15.88 -4.80
C SER A 318 9.06 -15.93 -3.31
N LEU A 319 10.36 -15.79 -3.01
CA LEU A 319 10.91 -15.72 -1.67
C LEU A 319 10.33 -14.50 -0.93
N THR A 320 10.08 -13.41 -1.65
CA THR A 320 9.39 -12.24 -1.10
C THR A 320 7.95 -12.55 -0.67
N GLN A 321 7.20 -13.39 -1.39
CA GLN A 321 5.88 -13.85 -0.94
C GLN A 321 5.99 -14.71 0.31
N MET A 322 6.96 -15.63 0.36
CA MET A 322 7.17 -16.49 1.52
C MET A 322 7.57 -15.72 2.77
N LYS A 323 8.50 -14.76 2.63
CA LYS A 323 8.92 -13.88 3.73
C LYS A 323 7.82 -12.92 4.15
N TYR A 324 6.99 -12.43 3.23
CA TYR A 324 5.85 -11.58 3.58
C TYR A 324 4.85 -12.37 4.44
N TRP A 325 4.62 -13.65 4.14
CA TRP A 325 3.81 -14.52 4.99
C TRP A 325 4.31 -14.62 6.43
N GLU A 326 5.62 -14.83 6.59
CA GLU A 326 6.24 -14.93 7.92
C GLU A 326 6.22 -13.60 8.68
N LEU A 327 6.51 -12.48 8.00
CA LEU A 327 6.80 -11.21 8.66
C LEU A 327 5.61 -10.26 8.78
N ALA A 328 4.59 -10.35 7.93
CA ALA A 328 3.43 -9.46 7.98
C ALA A 328 2.76 -9.35 9.37
N PRO A 329 2.64 -10.44 10.17
CA PRO A 329 2.10 -10.34 11.53
C PRO A 329 2.91 -9.47 12.50
N THR A 330 4.20 -9.21 12.20
CA THR A 330 5.05 -8.34 13.03
C THR A 330 4.78 -6.85 12.79
N ASN A 331 4.03 -6.48 11.75
CA ASN A 331 3.82 -5.08 11.36
C ASN A 331 3.30 -4.20 12.53
N PRO A 332 2.24 -4.58 13.28
CA PRO A 332 1.75 -3.76 14.38
C PRO A 332 2.77 -3.57 15.50
N ALA A 333 3.51 -4.63 15.84
CA ALA A 333 4.54 -4.60 16.88
C ALA A 333 5.71 -3.67 16.50
N ARG A 334 6.13 -3.73 15.23
CA ARG A 334 7.20 -2.87 14.70
C ARG A 334 6.79 -1.41 14.63
N LEU A 335 5.55 -1.11 14.24
CA LEU A 335 5.01 0.25 14.25
C LEU A 335 4.94 0.81 15.67
N ALA A 336 4.45 0.02 16.62
CA ALA A 336 4.42 0.40 18.04
C ALA A 336 5.83 0.69 18.57
N ALA A 337 6.79 -0.21 18.34
CA ALA A 337 8.18 -0.05 18.77
C ALA A 337 8.87 1.17 18.12
N ALA A 338 8.50 1.52 16.89
CA ALA A 338 9.02 2.72 16.22
C ALA A 338 8.40 4.03 16.72
N GLY A 339 7.31 3.96 17.50
CA GLY A 339 6.53 5.11 17.96
C GLY A 339 5.61 5.69 16.91
N ILE A 340 5.24 4.92 15.87
CA ILE A 340 4.35 5.37 14.80
C ILE A 340 2.89 5.20 15.27
N PRO A 341 2.06 6.25 15.32
CA PRO A 341 0.68 6.13 15.73
C PRO A 341 -0.12 5.31 14.71
N PHE A 342 -0.83 4.28 15.17
CA PHE A 342 -1.71 3.51 14.29
C PHE A 342 -3.04 3.11 14.95
N ALA A 343 -4.06 2.98 14.12
CA ALA A 343 -5.33 2.34 14.44
C ALA A 343 -5.49 1.03 13.64
N MET A 344 -6.34 0.12 14.11
CA MET A 344 -6.60 -1.15 13.43
C MET A 344 -7.99 -1.17 12.76
N THR A 345 -8.10 -1.86 11.62
CA THR A 345 -9.37 -2.03 10.91
C THR A 345 -9.68 -3.48 10.56
N SER A 346 -10.99 -3.79 10.53
CA SER A 346 -11.56 -5.07 10.11
C SER A 346 -11.83 -5.19 8.60
N ARG A 347 -11.67 -4.09 7.84
CA ARG A 347 -12.21 -3.92 6.47
C ARG A 347 -11.82 -5.01 5.46
N LEU A 348 -10.57 -5.49 5.47
CA LEU A 348 -10.08 -6.48 4.48
C LEU A 348 -10.47 -7.94 4.80
N ASN A 349 -11.07 -8.19 5.97
CA ASN A 349 -11.51 -9.54 6.31
C ASN A 349 -12.85 -9.87 5.63
N LYS A 350 -12.82 -10.88 4.73
CA LYS A 350 -14.02 -11.43 4.09
C LYS A 350 -14.97 -12.04 5.13
N ASP A 351 -14.44 -12.85 6.04
CA ASP A 351 -15.15 -13.27 7.24
C ASP A 351 -14.74 -12.35 8.39
N LYS A 352 -15.68 -11.55 8.89
CA LYS A 352 -15.45 -10.62 10.00
C LYS A 352 -14.89 -11.32 11.24
N LYS A 353 -15.22 -12.61 11.46
CA LYS A 353 -14.71 -13.40 12.59
C LYS A 353 -13.19 -13.62 12.54
N ASP A 354 -12.56 -13.48 11.37
CA ASP A 354 -11.11 -13.63 11.25
C ASP A 354 -10.34 -12.46 11.88
N PHE A 355 -10.97 -11.31 12.09
CA PHE A 355 -10.33 -10.14 12.71
C PHE A 355 -9.60 -10.49 14.02
N TRP A 356 -10.28 -11.16 14.95
CA TRP A 356 -9.69 -11.54 16.24
C TRP A 356 -8.61 -12.62 16.12
N LYS A 357 -8.71 -13.51 15.12
CA LYS A 357 -7.64 -14.46 14.83
C LYS A 357 -6.36 -13.72 14.41
N GLN A 358 -6.50 -12.71 13.55
CA GLN A 358 -5.37 -11.90 13.08
C GLN A 358 -4.82 -11.02 14.20
N VAL A 359 -5.65 -10.40 15.04
CA VAL A 359 -5.21 -9.64 16.21
C VAL A 359 -4.37 -10.51 17.17
N ARG A 360 -4.85 -11.73 17.48
CA ARG A 360 -4.06 -12.68 18.29
C ARG A 360 -2.76 -13.07 17.60
N LYS A 361 -2.77 -13.23 16.27
CA LYS A 361 -1.53 -13.47 15.51
C LYS A 361 -0.55 -12.31 15.64
N ALA A 362 -1.00 -11.06 15.61
CA ALA A 362 -0.13 -9.90 15.86
C ALA A 362 0.43 -9.89 17.30
N TYR A 363 -0.38 -10.23 18.30
CA TYR A 363 0.07 -10.38 19.69
C TYR A 363 1.14 -11.48 19.84
N GLN A 364 0.95 -12.63 19.18
CA GLN A 364 1.96 -13.69 19.14
C GLN A 364 3.27 -13.22 18.52
N HIS A 365 3.24 -12.19 17.65
CA HIS A 365 4.41 -11.64 16.96
C HIS A 365 4.90 -10.32 17.57
N GLY A 366 4.65 -10.10 18.87
CA GLY A 366 5.29 -9.07 19.67
C GLY A 366 4.46 -7.82 19.95
N LEU A 367 3.20 -7.74 19.49
CA LEU A 367 2.33 -6.61 19.85
C LEU A 367 1.92 -6.73 21.33
N SER A 368 2.05 -5.65 22.10
CA SER A 368 1.60 -5.64 23.50
C SER A 368 0.07 -5.44 23.61
N GLU A 369 -0.54 -5.90 24.70
CA GLU A 369 -1.97 -5.65 24.99
C GLU A 369 -2.27 -4.15 25.09
N LYS A 370 -1.36 -3.40 25.69
CA LYS A 370 -1.44 -1.94 25.82
C LYS A 370 -1.48 -1.25 24.45
N ASP A 371 -0.60 -1.62 23.54
CA ASP A 371 -0.55 -1.02 22.20
C ASP A 371 -1.75 -1.43 21.34
N LEU A 372 -2.23 -2.68 21.51
CA LEU A 372 -3.48 -3.13 20.91
C LEU A 372 -4.67 -2.29 21.38
N LEU A 373 -4.81 -2.06 22.69
CA LEU A 373 -5.87 -1.24 23.24
C LEU A 373 -5.78 0.20 22.73
N LYS A 374 -4.58 0.79 22.68
CA LYS A 374 -4.37 2.12 22.07
C LYS A 374 -4.89 2.15 20.64
N ALA A 375 -4.50 1.17 19.82
CA ALA A 375 -4.84 1.13 18.40
C ALA A 375 -6.33 0.88 18.13
N LEU A 376 -7.10 0.37 19.09
CA LEU A 376 -8.54 0.16 18.95
C LEU A 376 -9.40 1.24 19.62
N THR A 377 -8.84 2.05 20.52
CA THR A 377 -9.61 2.99 21.36
C THR A 377 -9.09 4.43 21.28
N THR A 378 -7.99 4.75 21.97
CA THR A 378 -7.51 6.13 22.16
C THR A 378 -6.87 6.72 20.91
N THR A 379 -6.04 5.95 20.19
CA THR A 379 -5.46 6.41 18.93
C THR A 379 -6.53 6.77 17.91
N PRO A 380 -7.50 5.89 17.57
CA PRO A 380 -8.52 6.26 16.60
C PRO A 380 -9.38 7.45 17.06
N ALA A 381 -9.73 7.56 18.34
CA ALA A 381 -10.45 8.73 18.87
C ALA A 381 -9.68 10.04 18.64
N LYS A 382 -8.36 10.03 18.83
CA LYS A 382 -7.47 11.19 18.59
C LYS A 382 -7.38 11.57 17.12
N LEU A 383 -7.22 10.58 16.24
CA LEU A 383 -7.08 10.81 14.80
C LEU A 383 -8.27 11.53 14.18
N ILE A 384 -9.48 11.34 14.71
CA ILE A 384 -10.72 11.99 14.25
C ILE A 384 -11.20 13.14 15.17
N LYS A 385 -10.39 13.54 16.16
CA LYS A 385 -10.71 14.59 17.14
C LYS A 385 -12.05 14.32 17.84
N ALA A 386 -12.15 13.17 18.52
CA ALA A 386 -13.36 12.68 19.21
C ALA A 386 -13.08 12.16 20.65
N GLU A 387 -11.92 12.48 21.23
CA GLU A 387 -11.50 12.03 22.56
C GLU A 387 -12.44 12.48 23.68
N GLN A 388 -13.12 13.61 23.48
CA GLN A 388 -14.13 14.14 24.40
C GLN A 388 -15.36 13.24 24.55
N TRP A 389 -15.58 12.32 23.61
CA TRP A 389 -16.75 11.44 23.58
C TRP A 389 -16.39 9.97 23.73
N LEU A 390 -15.22 9.56 23.25
CA LEU A 390 -14.86 8.16 23.00
C LEU A 390 -13.41 7.84 23.44
N GLY A 391 -13.07 6.55 23.38
CA GLY A 391 -11.69 6.04 23.53
C GLY A 391 -11.29 5.66 24.96
N THR A 392 -12.02 6.10 25.98
CA THR A 392 -11.80 5.72 27.39
C THR A 392 -13.14 5.64 28.14
N LEU A 393 -13.14 5.05 29.33
CA LEU A 393 -14.29 5.00 30.25
C LEU A 393 -14.20 6.05 31.35
N GLU A 394 -14.03 7.30 30.96
CA GLU A 394 -13.93 8.43 31.88
C GLU A 394 -15.26 9.16 32.04
N LYS A 395 -15.40 9.88 33.15
CA LYS A 395 -16.58 10.70 33.45
C LYS A 395 -16.93 11.63 32.27
N ASP A 396 -18.22 11.81 32.05
CA ASP A 396 -18.86 12.65 31.01
C ASP A 396 -18.76 12.14 29.56
N LYS A 397 -17.95 11.12 29.28
CA LYS A 397 -17.91 10.44 27.98
C LYS A 397 -19.15 9.57 27.76
N PHE A 398 -19.43 9.19 26.51
CA PHE A 398 -20.53 8.27 26.23
C PHE A 398 -20.26 6.91 26.87
N ALA A 399 -21.32 6.31 27.41
CA ALA A 399 -21.34 4.93 27.87
C ALA A 399 -21.27 3.97 26.67
N ASN A 400 -20.08 3.83 26.09
CA ASN A 400 -19.80 3.04 24.89
C ASN A 400 -18.72 2.00 25.22
N PHE A 401 -19.13 0.81 25.62
CA PHE A 401 -18.23 -0.23 26.17
C PHE A 401 -18.70 -1.65 25.86
N ILE A 402 -17.79 -2.62 25.99
CA ILE A 402 -18.07 -4.04 25.78
C ILE A 402 -17.88 -4.83 27.07
N ILE A 403 -18.70 -5.87 27.25
CA ILE A 403 -18.60 -6.81 28.38
C ILE A 403 -18.13 -8.16 27.84
N LEU A 404 -17.03 -8.68 28.39
CA LEU A 404 -16.40 -9.93 27.99
C LEU A 404 -16.29 -10.93 29.14
N SER A 405 -16.18 -12.21 28.81
CA SER A 405 -15.97 -13.30 29.76
C SER A 405 -14.57 -13.33 30.37
N ASP A 406 -13.58 -12.77 29.68
CA ASP A 406 -12.16 -12.85 30.05
C ASP A 406 -11.35 -11.76 29.31
N ASN A 407 -10.02 -11.79 29.41
CA ASN A 407 -9.12 -10.97 28.62
C ASN A 407 -9.39 -11.13 27.11
N LEU A 408 -9.38 -10.00 26.37
CA LEU A 408 -9.72 -9.94 24.95
C LEU A 408 -8.82 -10.80 24.04
N LEU A 409 -7.58 -11.07 24.46
CA LEU A 409 -6.61 -11.85 23.68
C LEU A 409 -6.80 -13.36 23.85
N ASN A 410 -7.56 -13.80 24.85
CA ASN A 410 -7.81 -15.21 25.08
C ASN A 410 -8.61 -15.83 23.94
N GLU A 411 -8.23 -17.03 23.51
CA GLU A 411 -8.81 -17.68 22.33
C GLU A 411 -10.31 -17.98 22.49
N LYS A 412 -10.73 -18.38 23.70
CA LYS A 412 -12.10 -18.74 24.04
C LYS A 412 -12.90 -17.59 24.66
N VAL A 413 -12.40 -16.35 24.60
CA VAL A 413 -13.11 -15.18 25.12
C VAL A 413 -14.44 -15.00 24.41
N VAL A 414 -15.46 -14.62 25.17
CA VAL A 414 -16.78 -14.31 24.64
C VAL A 414 -17.16 -12.88 24.94
N LEU A 415 -17.60 -12.17 23.91
CA LEU A 415 -18.24 -10.87 24.01
C LEU A 415 -19.74 -11.12 24.28
N TYR A 416 -20.21 -10.71 25.45
CA TYR A 416 -21.60 -10.84 25.85
C TYR A 416 -22.44 -9.70 25.31
N GLN A 417 -22.01 -8.47 25.57
CA GLN A 417 -22.78 -7.27 25.25
C GLN A 417 -21.86 -6.18 24.71
N ASN A 418 -22.39 -5.40 23.78
CA ASN A 418 -21.81 -4.13 23.34
C ASN A 418 -22.80 -3.02 23.69
N TRP A 419 -22.41 -2.17 24.62
CA TRP A 419 -23.21 -1.04 25.07
C TRP A 419 -22.87 0.16 24.20
N VAL A 420 -23.89 0.72 23.55
CA VAL A 420 -23.74 1.89 22.67
C VAL A 420 -24.59 3.02 23.24
N LYS A 421 -23.93 4.11 23.67
CA LYS A 421 -24.59 5.27 24.33
C LYS A 421 -25.51 4.84 25.48
N GLY A 422 -25.05 3.88 26.28
CA GLY A 422 -25.74 3.37 27.47
C GLY A 422 -26.89 2.41 27.20
N LYS A 423 -27.06 1.93 25.97
CA LYS A 423 -28.04 0.88 25.64
C LYS A 423 -27.35 -0.45 25.33
N PRO A 424 -27.83 -1.57 25.90
CA PRO A 424 -27.24 -2.88 25.66
C PRO A 424 -27.62 -3.44 24.29
N TYR A 425 -26.63 -3.89 23.53
CA TYR A 425 -26.81 -4.79 22.39
C TYR A 425 -26.26 -6.16 22.75
N VAL A 426 -27.17 -7.12 22.97
CA VAL A 426 -26.83 -8.48 23.42
C VAL A 426 -26.30 -9.30 22.25
N ILE A 427 -25.06 -9.76 22.37
CA ILE A 427 -24.40 -10.67 21.43
C ILE A 427 -24.50 -12.11 21.95
N LYS A 428 -24.34 -12.31 23.26
CA LYS A 428 -24.65 -13.53 23.99
C LYS A 428 -25.23 -13.20 25.38
N GLU A 429 -26.10 -14.06 25.89
CA GLU A 429 -26.71 -13.88 27.20
C GLU A 429 -25.68 -13.90 28.34
N LEU A 430 -25.78 -12.91 29.24
CA LEU A 430 -24.87 -12.72 30.37
C LEU A 430 -25.16 -13.66 31.55
N ASN A 431 -26.44 -14.04 31.75
CA ASN A 431 -26.95 -14.78 32.91
C ASN A 431 -27.40 -16.21 32.55
N GLY A 432 -26.65 -16.92 31.72
CA GLY A 432 -26.90 -18.33 31.45
C GLY A 432 -26.56 -19.21 32.67
N VAL A 433 -27.33 -20.26 32.93
CA VAL A 433 -26.95 -21.28 33.93
C VAL A 433 -25.63 -21.92 33.51
N ASP A 434 -24.59 -21.84 34.34
CA ASP A 434 -23.33 -22.56 34.08
C ASP A 434 -23.56 -24.07 34.23
N ILE A 435 -23.71 -24.73 33.09
CA ILE A 435 -23.95 -26.16 32.99
C ILE A 435 -22.65 -26.99 33.02
N ARG A 436 -21.47 -26.39 33.20
CA ARG A 436 -20.21 -27.15 33.19
C ARG A 436 -20.03 -28.00 34.44
N GLY A 437 -19.50 -29.20 34.30
CA GLY A 437 -19.31 -30.13 35.41
C GLY A 437 -19.38 -31.58 34.96
N THR A 438 -19.19 -32.48 35.91
CA THR A 438 -19.46 -33.90 35.71
C THR A 438 -20.85 -34.22 36.23
N TYR A 439 -21.62 -34.98 35.45
CA TYR A 439 -22.99 -35.37 35.77
C TYR A 439 -23.17 -36.88 35.62
N ILE A 440 -24.14 -37.41 36.35
CA ILE A 440 -24.68 -38.75 36.11
C ILE A 440 -26.06 -38.57 35.48
N LEU A 441 -26.20 -38.97 34.22
CA LEU A 441 -27.48 -39.07 33.53
C LEU A 441 -28.17 -40.37 33.92
N SER A 442 -29.36 -40.30 34.51
CA SER A 442 -30.24 -41.44 34.77
C SER A 442 -31.41 -41.42 33.79
N ILE A 443 -31.59 -42.51 33.06
CA ILE A 443 -32.68 -42.71 32.11
C ILE A 443 -32.96 -44.22 32.00
N ASP A 444 -34.24 -44.62 32.05
CA ASP A 444 -34.65 -46.02 31.88
C ASP A 444 -33.91 -47.01 32.82
N ASN A 445 -33.80 -46.65 34.10
CA ASN A 445 -33.06 -47.37 35.15
C ASN A 445 -31.56 -47.62 34.87
N LYS A 446 -31.00 -46.98 33.83
CA LYS A 446 -29.57 -47.01 33.50
C LYS A 446 -28.93 -45.67 33.83
N THR A 447 -27.62 -45.68 34.07
CA THR A 447 -26.84 -44.47 34.35
C THR A 447 -25.69 -44.30 33.37
N TYR A 448 -25.44 -43.05 32.97
CA TYR A 448 -24.42 -42.68 31.99
C TYR A 448 -23.60 -41.49 32.49
N PRO A 449 -22.25 -41.57 32.46
CA PRO A 449 -21.41 -40.43 32.79
C PRO A 449 -21.51 -39.37 31.70
N LEU A 450 -21.86 -38.14 32.10
CA LEU A 450 -21.76 -36.95 31.25
C LEU A 450 -20.66 -36.04 31.78
N GLU A 451 -19.95 -35.40 30.87
CA GLU A 451 -18.96 -34.40 31.21
C GLU A 451 -19.14 -33.17 30.34
N VAL A 452 -19.34 -32.02 30.98
CA VAL A 452 -19.48 -30.74 30.31
C VAL A 452 -18.22 -29.92 30.56
N LYS A 453 -17.41 -29.75 29.51
CA LYS A 453 -16.13 -29.00 29.53
C LYS A 453 -16.23 -27.68 28.76
N GLY A 454 -15.14 -26.94 28.66
CA GLY A 454 -15.06 -25.70 27.90
C GLY A 454 -15.32 -24.44 28.74
N THR A 455 -15.68 -23.35 28.07
CA THR A 455 -16.02 -22.09 28.75
C THR A 455 -17.52 -22.01 29.03
N GLU A 456 -17.91 -21.18 30.01
CA GLU A 456 -19.31 -20.94 30.40
C GLU A 456 -20.23 -20.68 29.18
N SER A 457 -19.69 -19.98 28.20
CA SER A 457 -20.35 -19.53 26.98
C SER A 457 -20.14 -20.41 25.73
N ALA A 458 -19.39 -21.51 25.86
CA ALA A 458 -19.08 -22.47 24.81
C ALA A 458 -18.86 -23.86 25.43
N ALA A 459 -19.80 -24.26 26.29
CA ALA A 459 -19.76 -25.54 26.97
C ALA A 459 -19.86 -26.67 25.95
N GLU A 460 -19.06 -27.71 26.12
CA GLU A 460 -19.02 -28.88 25.26
C GLU A 460 -19.49 -30.09 26.08
N LEU A 461 -20.59 -30.71 25.65
CA LEU A 461 -21.17 -31.86 26.30
C LEU A 461 -20.56 -33.15 25.73
N TYR A 462 -20.03 -33.99 26.60
CA TYR A 462 -19.49 -35.30 26.29
C TYR A 462 -20.22 -36.36 27.09
N TRP A 463 -20.30 -37.57 26.52
CA TRP A 463 -20.68 -38.76 27.26
C TRP A 463 -19.66 -39.87 27.05
N THR A 464 -19.49 -40.73 28.06
CA THR A 464 -18.55 -41.86 28.03
C THR A 464 -19.31 -43.17 27.88
N SER A 465 -18.90 -44.02 26.93
CA SER A 465 -19.52 -45.32 26.71
C SER A 465 -19.29 -46.26 27.90
N PRO A 466 -20.27 -47.07 28.33
CA PRO A 466 -20.09 -48.09 29.37
C PRO A 466 -19.13 -49.21 28.94
N THR A 467 -18.96 -49.42 27.63
CA THR A 467 -18.17 -50.52 27.05
C THR A 467 -16.73 -50.16 26.69
N ASP A 468 -16.39 -48.86 26.67
CA ASP A 468 -15.05 -48.36 26.36
C ASP A 468 -14.83 -47.02 27.08
N SER A 469 -14.32 -47.09 28.30
CA SER A 469 -14.08 -45.93 29.17
C SER A 469 -13.01 -44.97 28.64
N SER A 470 -12.28 -45.34 27.58
CA SER A 470 -11.25 -44.51 26.94
C SER A 470 -11.80 -43.57 25.84
N LYS A 471 -13.04 -43.76 25.39
CA LYS A 471 -13.67 -42.96 24.32
C LYS A 471 -14.78 -42.04 24.84
N GLN A 472 -14.49 -40.74 24.86
CA GLN A 472 -15.49 -39.69 25.07
C GLN A 472 -16.13 -39.29 23.73
N ASN A 473 -17.46 -39.35 23.64
CA ASN A 473 -18.20 -38.93 22.46
C ASN A 473 -18.80 -37.54 22.67
N LYS A 474 -18.47 -36.59 21.79
CA LYS A 474 -19.04 -35.23 21.83
C LYS A 474 -20.49 -35.26 21.40
N LEU A 475 -21.38 -34.72 22.24
CA LEU A 475 -22.80 -34.58 21.97
C LEU A 475 -23.11 -33.19 21.42
N LYS A 476 -23.94 -33.14 20.38
CA LYS A 476 -24.60 -31.90 19.98
C LYS A 476 -25.78 -31.67 20.92
N TYR A 477 -25.88 -30.46 21.45
CA TYR A 477 -26.99 -30.05 22.30
C TYR A 477 -27.48 -28.66 21.87
N SER A 478 -28.72 -28.35 22.23
CA SER A 478 -29.27 -27.00 22.23
C SER A 478 -29.52 -26.59 23.67
N LEU A 479 -29.16 -25.36 24.04
CA LEU A 479 -29.49 -24.74 25.32
C LEU A 479 -30.09 -23.37 25.05
N THR A 480 -31.37 -23.19 25.38
CA THR A 480 -32.09 -21.93 25.18
C THR A 480 -33.09 -21.74 26.32
N ASN A 481 -33.07 -20.60 27.00
CA ASN A 481 -33.96 -20.30 28.13
C ASN A 481 -34.00 -21.41 29.20
N ASN A 482 -32.82 -21.90 29.60
CA ASN A 482 -32.62 -23.01 30.53
C ASN A 482 -33.31 -24.32 30.09
N THR A 483 -33.65 -24.47 28.82
CA THR A 483 -34.11 -25.72 28.23
C THR A 483 -32.94 -26.36 27.50
N ILE A 484 -32.55 -27.57 27.89
CA ILE A 484 -31.53 -28.37 27.21
C ILE A 484 -32.17 -29.50 26.41
N SER A 485 -31.67 -29.73 25.20
CA SER A 485 -32.02 -30.91 24.42
C SER A 485 -30.79 -31.49 23.75
N PHE A 486 -30.62 -32.82 23.78
CA PHE A 486 -29.52 -33.51 23.14
C PHE A 486 -29.92 -34.94 22.76
N VAL A 487 -29.14 -35.55 21.87
CA VAL A 487 -29.33 -36.92 21.39
C VAL A 487 -28.03 -37.69 21.64
N PHE A 488 -28.13 -38.88 22.23
CA PHE A 488 -26.98 -39.77 22.37
C PHE A 488 -27.34 -41.23 22.05
N VAL A 489 -26.32 -41.99 21.66
CA VAL A 489 -26.42 -43.41 21.30
C VAL A 489 -25.99 -44.22 22.51
N SER A 490 -26.87 -45.04 23.08
CA SER A 490 -26.55 -45.83 24.29
C SER A 490 -25.77 -47.11 23.97
N GLU A 491 -26.06 -47.74 22.83
CA GLU A 491 -25.46 -48.99 22.34
C GLU A 491 -25.38 -48.98 20.80
N LYS A 492 -24.33 -49.58 20.22
CA LYS A 492 -24.29 -49.92 18.78
C LYS A 492 -24.69 -51.39 18.63
N ASP A 493 -25.75 -51.67 17.89
CA ASP A 493 -26.07 -53.06 17.51
C ASP A 493 -25.11 -53.51 16.40
N THR A 494 -24.18 -54.42 16.75
CA THR A 494 -23.16 -54.95 15.83
C THR A 494 -23.72 -55.94 14.81
N THR A 495 -24.98 -56.33 14.92
CA THR A 495 -25.61 -57.32 14.04
C THR A 495 -26.60 -56.73 13.04
N LYS A 496 -27.15 -55.52 13.29
CA LYS A 496 -28.19 -54.91 12.44
C LYS A 496 -27.88 -53.52 11.85
N LYS A 497 -26.73 -52.91 12.15
CA LYS A 497 -26.39 -51.51 11.80
C LYS A 497 -27.34 -50.43 12.35
N ASP A 498 -28.31 -50.77 13.20
CA ASP A 498 -29.22 -49.82 13.83
C ASP A 498 -28.59 -49.18 15.08
N LEU A 499 -28.79 -47.86 15.24
CA LEU A 499 -28.30 -47.08 16.38
C LEU A 499 -29.43 -46.88 17.39
N LYS A 500 -29.26 -47.38 18.62
CA LYS A 500 -30.21 -47.15 19.71
C LYS A 500 -29.99 -45.74 20.27
N MET A 501 -30.86 -44.80 19.90
CA MET A 501 -30.77 -43.39 20.28
C MET A 501 -31.82 -42.99 21.31
N TYR A 502 -31.40 -42.21 22.30
CA TYR A 502 -32.30 -41.43 23.15
C TYR A 502 -32.35 -39.99 22.65
N ARG A 503 -33.55 -39.39 22.60
CA ARG A 503 -33.74 -37.95 22.33
C ARG A 503 -34.31 -37.30 23.59
N LEU A 504 -33.54 -36.42 24.21
CA LEU A 504 -33.83 -35.85 25.52
C LEU A 504 -34.17 -34.37 25.39
N SER A 505 -35.15 -33.91 26.17
CA SER A 505 -35.48 -32.50 26.34
C SER A 505 -35.88 -32.23 27.79
N GLY A 506 -35.38 -31.14 28.37
CA GLY A 506 -35.59 -30.85 29.79
C GLY A 506 -35.15 -29.47 30.22
N LYS A 507 -35.41 -29.13 31.49
CA LYS A 507 -34.95 -27.88 32.11
C LYS A 507 -33.61 -28.09 32.81
N THR A 508 -32.80 -27.04 32.86
CA THR A 508 -31.48 -27.04 33.53
C THR A 508 -31.43 -26.08 34.69
N THR A 509 -30.80 -26.54 35.77
CA THR A 509 -30.28 -25.73 36.88
C THR A 509 -28.78 -25.99 37.03
N ALA A 510 -28.10 -25.22 37.89
CA ALA A 510 -26.66 -25.38 38.13
C ALA A 510 -26.28 -26.73 38.80
N LYS A 511 -27.26 -27.45 39.36
CA LYS A 511 -27.07 -28.72 40.09
C LYS A 511 -27.72 -29.92 39.41
N GLU A 512 -28.82 -29.72 38.70
CA GLU A 512 -29.61 -30.82 38.13
C GLU A 512 -30.29 -30.40 36.81
N TRP A 513 -30.35 -31.34 35.87
CA TRP A 513 -31.20 -31.24 34.68
C TRP A 513 -32.28 -32.31 34.75
N SER A 514 -33.50 -32.02 34.30
CA SER A 514 -34.59 -32.99 34.32
C SER A 514 -35.59 -32.75 33.20
N GLY A 515 -36.20 -33.82 32.72
CA GLY A 515 -37.22 -33.73 31.67
C GLY A 515 -37.68 -35.08 31.14
N GLN A 516 -38.16 -35.05 29.90
CA GLN A 516 -38.65 -36.24 29.19
C GLN A 516 -37.73 -36.62 28.03
N ALA A 517 -37.68 -37.91 27.74
CA ALA A 517 -36.92 -38.48 26.64
C ALA A 517 -37.76 -39.50 25.88
N THR A 518 -37.53 -39.61 24.56
CA THR A 518 -38.07 -40.73 23.77
C THR A 518 -37.00 -41.80 23.61
N THR A 519 -37.33 -43.05 23.91
CA THR A 519 -36.47 -44.22 23.65
C THR A 519 -36.45 -44.55 22.15
N PHE A 520 -35.63 -45.53 21.74
CA PHE A 520 -35.55 -45.98 20.35
C PHE A 520 -36.80 -46.75 19.89
N GLU A 521 -37.60 -47.26 20.82
CA GLU A 521 -38.94 -47.83 20.59
C GLU A 521 -40.04 -46.76 20.52
N GLY A 522 -39.71 -45.48 20.70
CA GLY A 522 -40.67 -44.37 20.65
C GLY A 522 -41.44 -44.12 21.96
N THR A 523 -41.13 -44.83 23.04
CA THR A 523 -41.76 -44.66 24.35
C THR A 523 -41.21 -43.43 25.08
N TRP A 524 -42.07 -42.71 25.80
CA TRP A 524 -41.67 -41.58 26.64
C TRP A 524 -41.23 -42.06 28.03
N VAL A 525 -40.06 -41.61 28.47
CA VAL A 525 -39.50 -41.88 29.80
C VAL A 525 -38.99 -40.58 30.45
N ASN A 526 -38.96 -40.54 31.77
CA ASN A 526 -38.34 -39.45 32.51
C ASN A 526 -36.82 -39.65 32.58
N TRP A 527 -36.07 -38.54 32.63
CA TRP A 527 -34.63 -38.56 32.83
C TRP A 527 -34.18 -37.43 33.75
N THR A 528 -33.06 -37.65 34.45
CA THR A 528 -32.37 -36.63 35.24
C THR A 528 -30.87 -36.67 34.97
N ALA A 529 -30.19 -35.53 35.07
CA ALA A 529 -28.73 -35.46 35.10
C ALA A 529 -28.28 -34.69 36.34
N THR A 530 -27.72 -35.39 37.31
CA THR A 530 -27.31 -34.80 38.60
C THR A 530 -25.82 -34.50 38.59
N ARG A 531 -25.45 -33.27 38.94
CA ARG A 531 -24.05 -32.84 39.00
C ARG A 531 -23.34 -33.49 40.19
N ILE A 532 -22.26 -34.22 39.90
CA ILE A 532 -21.45 -34.93 40.90
C ILE A 532 -20.06 -34.32 41.09
N GLY A 533 -19.67 -33.36 40.23
CA GLY A 533 -18.41 -32.66 40.35
C GLY A 533 -18.40 -31.32 39.62
N ALA A 534 -17.61 -30.39 40.15
CA ALA A 534 -17.35 -29.12 39.49
C ALA A 534 -16.55 -29.34 38.20
N ALA A 535 -16.73 -28.44 37.23
CA ALA A 535 -15.88 -28.44 36.05
C ALA A 535 -14.43 -28.14 36.44
N LYS A 536 -13.46 -28.82 35.82
CA LYS A 536 -12.08 -28.34 35.87
C LYS A 536 -12.04 -26.96 35.24
N ALA A 537 -11.42 -25.99 35.91
CA ALA A 537 -11.29 -24.63 35.41
C ALA A 537 -10.49 -24.65 34.09
N ASP A 538 -11.18 -24.48 32.96
CA ASP A 538 -10.57 -24.25 31.66
C ASP A 538 -10.24 -22.75 31.55
N THR A 539 -9.17 -22.33 32.23
CA THR A 539 -8.64 -20.96 32.09
C THR A 539 -7.95 -20.89 30.74
N SER A 540 -8.56 -20.22 29.77
CA SER A 540 -7.89 -19.94 28.51
C SER A 540 -6.64 -19.11 28.77
N LYS A 541 -5.48 -19.61 28.35
CA LYS A 541 -4.21 -18.88 28.46
C LYS A 541 -4.06 -17.94 27.28
N LEU A 542 -3.33 -16.84 27.51
CA LEU A 542 -2.91 -15.96 26.43
C LEU A 542 -2.14 -16.76 25.36
N PRO A 543 -2.26 -16.40 24.07
CA PRO A 543 -1.52 -17.04 23.00
C PRO A 543 -0.01 -16.98 23.27
N LYS A 544 0.71 -18.10 23.07
CA LYS A 544 2.17 -18.13 23.22
C LYS A 544 2.82 -17.23 22.16
N GLN A 545 3.74 -16.37 22.59
CA GLN A 545 4.52 -15.55 21.67
C GLN A 545 5.54 -16.38 20.89
N VAL A 546 5.75 -16.00 19.64
CA VAL A 546 6.79 -16.54 18.76
C VAL A 546 8.12 -15.89 19.15
N LYS A 547 9.18 -16.70 19.14
CA LYS A 547 10.54 -16.22 19.31
C LYS A 547 10.95 -15.39 18.09
N LEU A 548 11.18 -14.09 18.30
CA LEU A 548 11.40 -13.13 17.21
C LEU A 548 12.74 -13.35 16.48
N ASP A 549 13.71 -13.96 17.14
CA ASP A 549 15.02 -14.38 16.60
C ASP A 549 14.92 -15.55 15.61
N GLU A 550 13.82 -16.32 15.62
CA GLU A 550 13.55 -17.39 14.66
C GLU A 550 12.92 -16.89 13.33
N LEU A 551 12.61 -15.60 13.24
CA LEU A 551 12.04 -14.96 12.04
C LEU A 551 13.13 -14.46 11.10
N GLY A 552 12.87 -14.50 9.79
CA GLY A 552 13.78 -13.96 8.79
C GLY A 552 13.97 -12.44 8.91
N ALA A 553 15.13 -11.94 8.50
CA ALA A 553 15.37 -10.49 8.42
C ALA A 553 14.55 -9.84 7.28
N VAL A 554 14.26 -8.54 7.44
CA VAL A 554 13.74 -7.68 6.35
C VAL A 554 14.89 -7.30 5.41
N PHE A 555 14.62 -7.33 4.11
CA PHE A 555 15.58 -6.97 3.06
C PHE A 555 15.34 -5.56 2.51
N TYR A 556 16.44 -4.91 2.12
CA TYR A 556 16.50 -3.59 1.53
C TYR A 556 17.31 -3.68 0.21
N PRO A 557 16.67 -3.56 -0.96
CA PRO A 557 15.22 -3.41 -1.13
C PRO A 557 14.48 -4.72 -0.84
N TRP A 558 13.15 -4.73 -0.86
CA TRP A 558 12.35 -5.94 -0.64
C TRP A 558 12.40 -6.88 -1.86
N SER A 559 13.54 -7.54 -2.01
CA SER A 559 13.90 -8.40 -3.13
C SER A 559 14.79 -9.55 -2.61
N PRO A 560 14.81 -10.73 -3.24
CA PRO A 560 15.68 -11.84 -2.85
C PRO A 560 17.17 -11.46 -2.79
N TYR A 561 17.60 -10.55 -3.67
CA TYR A 561 18.98 -10.06 -3.77
C TYR A 561 19.24 -8.79 -2.92
N GLY A 562 18.27 -8.38 -2.10
CA GLY A 562 18.40 -7.28 -1.16
C GLY A 562 19.28 -7.63 0.04
N SER A 563 19.70 -6.59 0.76
CA SER A 563 20.59 -6.71 1.92
C SER A 563 19.83 -6.51 3.22
N THR A 564 20.28 -7.13 4.31
CA THR A 564 19.75 -6.81 5.64
C THR A 564 20.24 -5.43 6.07
N LYS A 565 19.55 -4.80 7.03
CA LYS A 565 19.96 -3.47 7.54
C LYS A 565 21.41 -3.43 8.05
N ALA A 566 21.89 -4.53 8.66
CA ALA A 566 23.27 -4.64 9.15
C ALA A 566 24.31 -4.71 8.02
N ASN A 567 23.93 -5.24 6.86
CA ASN A 567 24.81 -5.54 5.73
C ASN A 567 24.51 -4.66 4.51
N LEU A 568 23.90 -3.48 4.71
CA LEU A 568 23.71 -2.52 3.63
C LEU A 568 25.08 -2.12 3.07
N PRO A 569 25.26 -2.12 1.73
CA PRO A 569 26.50 -1.63 1.10
C PRO A 569 26.80 -0.19 1.53
N LYS A 570 28.08 0.10 1.80
CA LYS A 570 28.55 1.41 2.25
C LYS A 570 29.66 1.92 1.34
N LYS A 571 29.92 3.23 1.40
CA LYS A 571 31.09 3.83 0.76
C LYS A 571 32.35 3.31 1.45
N GLU A 572 33.35 2.96 0.65
CA GLU A 572 34.65 2.48 1.10
C GLU A 572 35.76 3.18 0.30
N THR A 573 36.92 3.35 0.93
CA THR A 573 38.13 3.72 0.21
C THR A 573 38.67 2.48 -0.48
N VAL A 574 38.75 2.49 -1.80
CA VAL A 574 39.10 1.33 -2.61
C VAL A 574 40.26 1.66 -3.54
N LEU A 575 41.28 0.80 -3.56
CA LEU A 575 42.39 0.89 -4.50
C LEU A 575 42.36 -0.29 -5.47
N ILE A 576 42.07 -0.02 -6.74
CA ILE A 576 42.12 -1.01 -7.82
C ILE A 576 43.51 -0.94 -8.44
N LYS A 577 44.29 -2.02 -8.37
CA LYS A 577 45.69 -2.03 -8.81
C LYS A 577 45.90 -2.74 -10.14
N ASN A 578 46.90 -2.28 -10.90
CA ASN A 578 47.42 -2.94 -12.10
C ASN A 578 46.33 -3.29 -13.15
N VAL A 579 45.41 -2.36 -13.39
CA VAL A 579 44.27 -2.56 -14.29
C VAL A 579 44.44 -1.81 -15.62
N THR A 580 43.80 -2.29 -16.69
CA THR A 580 43.65 -1.53 -17.92
C THR A 580 42.49 -0.55 -17.79
N VAL A 581 42.78 0.73 -17.64
CA VAL A 581 41.78 1.79 -17.43
C VAL A 581 41.31 2.36 -18.77
N TRP A 582 40.02 2.23 -19.04
CA TRP A 582 39.35 2.89 -20.15
C TRP A 582 38.93 4.29 -19.72
N THR A 583 39.75 5.29 -20.05
CA THR A 583 39.49 6.66 -19.57
C THR A 583 38.22 7.26 -20.17
N GLY A 584 37.85 6.89 -21.40
CA GLY A 584 36.76 7.51 -22.16
C GLY A 584 37.09 8.92 -22.67
N GLU A 585 38.33 9.37 -22.46
CA GLU A 585 38.82 10.72 -22.74
C GLU A 585 39.92 10.67 -23.82
N LYS A 586 40.39 11.84 -24.26
CA LYS A 586 41.47 11.98 -25.25
C LYS A 586 42.78 11.26 -24.87
N LYS A 587 42.98 10.94 -23.59
CA LYS A 587 44.17 10.22 -23.09
C LYS A 587 44.19 8.74 -23.50
N GLY A 588 43.09 8.18 -24.00
CA GLY A 588 43.01 6.78 -24.40
C GLY A 588 43.05 5.82 -23.22
N ASN A 589 43.32 4.54 -23.49
CA ASN A 589 43.38 3.49 -22.47
C ASN A 589 44.77 3.49 -21.78
N LEU A 590 44.78 3.27 -20.46
CA LEU A 590 46.00 3.25 -19.64
C LEU A 590 46.24 1.85 -19.08
N GLU A 591 47.36 1.22 -19.42
CA GLU A 591 47.70 -0.12 -18.95
C GLU A 591 48.50 -0.10 -17.65
N GLY A 592 48.36 -1.18 -16.85
CA GLY A 592 49.10 -1.38 -15.60
C GLY A 592 48.97 -0.18 -14.64
N THR A 593 47.76 0.36 -14.53
CA THR A 593 47.46 1.61 -13.80
C THR A 593 46.67 1.31 -12.53
N ASP A 594 46.88 2.11 -11.48
CA ASP A 594 46.11 2.03 -10.25
C ASP A 594 45.07 3.18 -10.21
N VAL A 595 43.89 2.88 -9.65
CA VAL A 595 42.80 3.85 -9.46
C VAL A 595 42.34 3.82 -8.00
N LEU A 596 42.46 4.97 -7.34
CA LEU A 596 42.00 5.19 -5.96
C LEU A 596 40.61 5.83 -5.98
N VAL A 597 39.67 5.20 -5.29
CA VAL A 597 38.33 5.71 -5.00
C VAL A 597 38.26 6.09 -3.53
N GLU A 598 37.79 7.30 -3.25
CA GLU A 598 37.63 7.85 -1.90
C GLU A 598 36.40 8.76 -1.85
N ASP A 599 35.61 8.68 -0.77
CA ASP A 599 34.38 9.46 -0.54
C ASP A 599 33.32 9.37 -1.67
N GLY A 600 33.40 8.33 -2.48
CA GLY A 600 32.51 8.11 -3.63
C GLY A 600 32.99 8.75 -4.93
N LYS A 601 34.24 9.22 -4.99
CA LYS A 601 34.85 9.86 -6.16
C LYS A 601 36.15 9.17 -6.57
N ILE A 602 36.54 9.37 -7.82
CA ILE A 602 37.85 8.98 -8.33
C ILE A 602 38.87 9.99 -7.80
N ALA A 603 39.64 9.60 -6.79
CA ALA A 603 40.58 10.48 -6.10
C ALA A 603 41.93 10.57 -6.82
N LYS A 604 42.44 9.45 -7.36
CA LYS A 604 43.75 9.41 -8.03
C LYS A 604 43.82 8.31 -9.08
N ILE A 605 44.53 8.61 -10.19
CA ILE A 605 44.85 7.67 -11.26
C ILE A 605 46.36 7.78 -11.51
N ALA A 606 47.13 6.76 -11.19
CA ALA A 606 48.58 6.74 -11.32
C ALA A 606 49.11 5.31 -11.22
N LYS A 607 50.39 5.08 -11.53
CA LYS A 607 51.06 3.83 -11.19
C LYS A 607 51.56 3.87 -9.75
N ASN A 608 51.55 2.71 -9.08
CA ASN A 608 52.12 2.51 -7.75
C ASN A 608 51.51 3.44 -6.67
N ILE A 609 50.19 3.55 -6.63
CA ILE A 609 49.50 4.29 -5.57
C ILE A 609 49.67 3.54 -4.24
N ASN A 610 50.01 4.26 -3.17
CA ASN A 610 50.03 3.71 -1.82
C ASN A 610 48.60 3.42 -1.34
N GLY A 611 48.30 2.16 -1.01
CA GLY A 611 46.97 1.71 -0.58
C GLY A 611 46.74 1.69 0.92
N THR A 612 47.48 2.48 1.71
CA THR A 612 47.32 2.52 3.17
C THR A 612 45.87 2.87 3.53
N GLY A 613 45.18 1.98 4.25
CA GLY A 613 43.79 2.17 4.68
C GLY A 613 42.71 1.89 3.62
N ALA A 614 43.09 1.54 2.38
CA ALA A 614 42.15 1.22 1.31
C ALA A 614 41.93 -0.30 1.18
N THR A 615 40.71 -0.71 0.83
CA THR A 615 40.43 -2.07 0.36
C THR A 615 41.12 -2.27 -0.99
N ILE A 616 42.08 -3.19 -1.08
CA ILE A 616 42.86 -3.44 -2.29
C ILE A 616 42.14 -4.46 -3.17
N ILE A 617 41.95 -4.12 -4.44
CA ILE A 617 41.39 -5.00 -5.47
C ILE A 617 42.45 -5.22 -6.55
N ASP A 618 42.76 -6.49 -6.82
CA ASP A 618 43.66 -6.87 -7.92
C ASP A 618 42.93 -6.82 -9.27
N GLY A 619 43.40 -5.91 -10.11
CA GLY A 619 42.94 -5.67 -11.48
C GLY A 619 43.84 -6.28 -12.55
N THR A 620 44.83 -7.09 -12.18
CA THR A 620 45.75 -7.73 -13.14
C THR A 620 44.97 -8.53 -14.19
N GLY A 621 45.18 -8.21 -15.46
CA GLY A 621 44.49 -8.84 -16.60
C GLY A 621 43.03 -8.38 -16.80
N LYS A 622 42.56 -7.43 -16.01
CA LYS A 622 41.17 -6.92 -16.03
C LYS A 622 41.09 -5.53 -16.64
N HIS A 623 39.85 -5.10 -16.91
CA HIS A 623 39.57 -3.78 -17.46
C HIS A 623 38.68 -2.97 -16.53
N LEU A 624 39.02 -1.70 -16.31
CA LEU A 624 38.21 -0.76 -15.54
C LEU A 624 37.59 0.27 -16.47
N THR A 625 36.27 0.42 -16.43
CA THR A 625 35.52 1.36 -17.26
C THR A 625 34.67 2.30 -16.42
N ALA A 626 34.28 3.44 -16.98
CA ALA A 626 33.09 4.13 -16.48
C ALA A 626 31.88 3.19 -16.55
N GLY A 627 30.93 3.37 -15.63
CA GLY A 627 29.66 2.66 -15.65
C GLY A 627 28.83 3.03 -16.87
N ILE A 628 28.10 2.06 -17.40
CA ILE A 628 27.16 2.28 -18.51
C ILE A 628 26.01 3.18 -18.03
N ILE A 629 25.58 4.08 -18.89
CA ILE A 629 24.41 4.96 -18.70
C ILE A 629 23.43 4.66 -19.83
N ASP A 630 22.25 4.17 -19.47
CA ASP A 630 21.19 3.91 -20.45
C ASP A 630 20.35 5.18 -20.65
N GLU A 631 20.52 5.86 -21.79
CA GLU A 631 19.78 7.09 -22.10
C GLU A 631 18.29 6.83 -22.35
N HIS A 632 17.86 5.58 -22.60
CA HIS A 632 16.43 5.30 -22.72
C HIS A 632 16.02 3.97 -22.12
N SER A 633 15.30 4.06 -21.00
CA SER A 633 14.80 2.89 -20.27
C SER A 633 13.40 3.06 -19.70
N HIS A 634 12.75 1.91 -19.46
CA HIS A 634 11.43 1.77 -18.86
C HIS A 634 11.42 0.91 -17.58
N ILE A 635 12.60 0.53 -17.07
CA ILE A 635 12.72 -0.22 -15.83
C ILE A 635 12.43 0.66 -14.61
N SER A 636 12.18 0.03 -13.45
CA SER A 636 12.03 0.76 -12.18
C SER A 636 10.88 1.80 -12.21
N ILE A 637 9.80 1.52 -12.94
CA ILE A 637 8.57 2.34 -12.99
C ILE A 637 7.41 1.49 -12.44
N SER A 638 6.56 2.06 -11.59
CA SER A 638 5.34 1.41 -11.07
C SER A 638 4.09 1.88 -11.80
N TYR A 639 3.12 0.98 -12.01
CA TYR A 639 1.76 1.30 -12.49
C TYR A 639 1.67 1.91 -13.90
N GLY A 640 2.50 1.42 -14.80
CA GLY A 640 2.52 1.83 -16.21
C GLY A 640 3.53 2.92 -16.51
N VAL A 641 3.95 2.97 -17.77
CA VAL A 641 4.95 3.91 -18.28
C VAL A 641 4.36 5.07 -19.07
N ASN A 642 3.06 5.05 -19.37
CA ASN A 642 2.36 6.10 -20.10
C ASN A 642 1.08 6.53 -19.37
N GLU A 643 0.77 7.82 -19.39
CA GLU A 643 -0.60 8.33 -19.21
C GLU A 643 -1.23 8.44 -20.60
N GLY A 644 -1.72 7.31 -21.09
CA GLY A 644 -2.09 7.15 -22.49
C GLY A 644 -3.38 7.86 -22.90
N THR A 645 -4.08 8.57 -22.03
CA THR A 645 -5.48 8.96 -22.34
C THR A 645 -5.61 10.30 -23.03
N GLN A 646 -4.55 11.10 -23.05
CA GLN A 646 -4.50 12.41 -23.69
C GLN A 646 -3.49 12.45 -24.84
N ALA A 647 -3.49 13.53 -25.63
CA ALA A 647 -2.47 13.77 -26.67
C ALA A 647 -1.18 14.34 -26.08
N SER A 648 -1.35 15.14 -25.04
CA SER A 648 -0.28 15.65 -24.21
C SER A 648 -0.62 15.29 -22.77
N SER A 649 0.39 14.76 -22.08
CA SER A 649 0.36 14.49 -20.65
C SER A 649 1.64 15.08 -20.02
N ALA A 650 1.98 16.31 -20.41
CA ALA A 650 3.21 16.99 -19.99
C ALA A 650 3.30 17.20 -18.45
N GLU A 651 2.16 17.18 -17.78
CA GLU A 651 2.03 17.34 -16.34
C GLU A 651 2.45 16.09 -15.54
N VAL A 652 2.44 14.90 -16.15
CA VAL A 652 2.80 13.66 -15.46
C VAL A 652 4.32 13.47 -15.39
N ARG A 653 4.77 12.77 -14.35
CA ARG A 653 6.20 12.64 -14.03
C ARG A 653 6.53 11.19 -13.70
N ILE A 654 7.48 10.60 -14.44
CA ILE A 654 8.05 9.29 -14.07
C ILE A 654 8.67 9.35 -12.67
N GLY A 655 9.22 10.50 -12.30
CA GLY A 655 9.80 10.76 -10.98
C GLY A 655 8.83 10.60 -9.80
N ASP A 656 7.51 10.55 -10.03
CA ASP A 656 6.50 10.29 -9.00
C ASP A 656 6.15 8.80 -8.86
N VAL A 657 6.60 7.96 -9.79
CA VAL A 657 6.26 6.52 -9.85
C VAL A 657 7.48 5.61 -9.96
N ILE A 658 8.67 6.10 -9.57
CA ILE A 658 9.88 5.27 -9.46
C ILE A 658 9.61 4.08 -8.51
N ASN A 659 10.02 2.88 -8.95
CA ASN A 659 10.04 1.65 -8.19
C ASN A 659 11.47 1.33 -7.75
N SER A 660 11.83 1.63 -6.51
CA SER A 660 13.18 1.40 -6.00
C SER A 660 13.50 -0.05 -5.64
N GLU A 661 12.56 -0.96 -5.88
CA GLU A 661 12.66 -2.35 -5.48
C GLU A 661 12.71 -3.31 -6.66
N GLU A 662 12.85 -2.79 -7.88
CA GLU A 662 12.79 -3.62 -9.08
C GLU A 662 14.12 -4.36 -9.36
N VAL A 663 14.09 -5.69 -9.36
CA VAL A 663 15.26 -6.56 -9.51
C VAL A 663 16.04 -6.34 -10.81
N ASN A 664 15.41 -5.85 -11.88
CA ASN A 664 16.13 -5.54 -13.12
C ASN A 664 17.20 -4.46 -12.90
N MET A 665 17.07 -3.58 -11.89
CA MET A 665 18.15 -2.69 -11.48
C MET A 665 19.39 -3.48 -11.02
N TYR A 666 19.21 -4.52 -10.21
CA TYR A 666 20.30 -5.39 -9.77
C TYR A 666 20.89 -6.21 -10.92
N ARG A 667 20.06 -6.72 -11.83
CA ARG A 667 20.52 -7.43 -13.03
C ARG A 667 21.31 -6.53 -13.98
N GLN A 668 20.91 -5.27 -14.13
CA GLN A 668 21.65 -4.30 -14.96
C GLN A 668 22.94 -3.84 -14.29
N LEU A 669 23.00 -3.72 -12.95
CA LEU A 669 24.27 -3.56 -12.23
C LEU A 669 25.23 -4.71 -12.52
N ALA A 670 24.73 -5.95 -12.65
CA ALA A 670 25.53 -7.12 -13.05
C ALA A 670 25.99 -7.08 -14.52
N GLY A 671 25.36 -6.26 -15.36
CA GLY A 671 25.77 -5.91 -16.72
C GLY A 671 26.60 -4.63 -16.82
N GLY A 672 27.00 -4.03 -15.69
CA GLY A 672 27.82 -2.81 -15.66
C GLY A 672 27.06 -1.50 -15.87
N VAL A 673 25.72 -1.51 -15.83
CA VAL A 673 24.91 -0.28 -15.89
C VAL A 673 24.79 0.35 -14.52
N THR A 674 25.00 1.66 -14.44
CA THR A 674 25.07 2.42 -13.19
C THR A 674 24.01 3.50 -13.06
N GLY A 675 23.37 3.87 -14.17
CA GLY A 675 22.27 4.84 -14.18
C GLY A 675 21.48 4.77 -15.49
N ALA A 676 20.31 5.39 -15.48
CA ALA A 676 19.45 5.45 -16.65
C ALA A 676 18.56 6.70 -16.62
N GLN A 677 18.15 7.15 -17.81
CA GLN A 677 17.00 8.04 -17.95
C GLN A 677 15.73 7.19 -18.12
N LEU A 678 14.83 7.32 -17.14
CA LEU A 678 13.51 6.69 -17.19
C LEU A 678 12.55 7.59 -17.95
N LEU A 679 12.01 7.09 -19.05
CA LEU A 679 11.15 7.84 -19.96
C LEU A 679 9.74 7.27 -19.99
N HIS A 680 8.79 8.11 -20.38
CA HIS A 680 7.51 7.62 -20.89
C HIS A 680 7.74 6.83 -22.18
N GLY A 681 6.77 6.02 -22.55
CA GLY A 681 6.76 5.32 -23.84
C GLY A 681 6.45 6.25 -25.02
N SER A 682 5.86 5.70 -26.08
CA SER A 682 5.53 6.41 -27.32
C SER A 682 4.03 6.47 -27.62
N ALA A 683 3.20 6.41 -26.56
CA ALA A 683 1.75 6.42 -26.70
C ALA A 683 1.18 7.80 -27.06
N ASN A 684 1.88 8.88 -26.74
CA ASN A 684 1.41 10.26 -26.82
C ASN A 684 2.43 11.11 -27.58
N PRO A 685 2.01 12.07 -28.44
CA PRO A 685 2.93 13.08 -28.96
C PRO A 685 3.76 13.76 -27.86
N ILE A 686 3.12 14.22 -26.79
CA ILE A 686 3.81 14.74 -25.59
C ILE A 686 3.53 13.76 -24.44
N GLY A 687 4.52 12.93 -24.09
CA GLY A 687 4.37 11.81 -23.15
C GLY A 687 4.40 12.20 -21.68
N GLY A 688 5.31 13.10 -21.29
CA GLY A 688 5.46 13.55 -19.91
C GLY A 688 6.91 13.54 -19.43
N GLN A 689 7.12 14.03 -18.21
CA GLN A 689 8.45 14.33 -17.67
C GLN A 689 9.22 13.05 -17.29
N SER A 690 10.47 12.99 -17.71
CA SER A 690 11.38 11.87 -17.44
C SER A 690 11.98 11.96 -16.02
N ALA A 691 12.65 10.90 -15.58
CA ALA A 691 13.46 10.92 -14.36
C ALA A 691 14.83 10.28 -14.63
N ILE A 692 15.91 11.00 -14.32
CA ILE A 692 17.26 10.43 -14.40
C ILE A 692 17.60 9.83 -13.04
N ILE A 693 18.01 8.57 -13.02
CA ILE A 693 18.33 7.82 -11.80
C ILE A 693 19.73 7.23 -11.86
N LYS A 694 20.33 7.08 -10.68
CA LYS A 694 21.46 6.18 -10.44
C LYS A 694 20.95 4.92 -9.79
N PHE A 695 21.55 3.77 -10.11
CA PHE A 695 21.11 2.46 -9.64
C PHE A 695 21.54 2.17 -8.21
N ARG A 696 21.10 3.01 -7.27
CA ARG A 696 21.40 2.94 -5.84
C ARG A 696 20.58 1.83 -5.16
N TRP A 697 20.85 0.57 -5.52
CA TRP A 697 20.16 -0.64 -5.04
C TRP A 697 19.99 -0.66 -3.51
N GLY A 698 18.73 -0.61 -3.06
CA GLY A 698 18.36 -0.57 -1.63
C GLY A 698 17.89 0.79 -1.12
N SER A 699 18.04 1.85 -1.91
CA SER A 699 17.61 3.20 -1.55
C SER A 699 16.10 3.44 -1.75
N LEU A 700 15.62 4.58 -1.27
CA LEU A 700 14.26 5.07 -1.51
C LEU A 700 14.12 5.68 -2.93
N PRO A 701 12.88 5.78 -3.46
CA PRO A 701 12.65 6.33 -4.82
C PRO A 701 13.27 7.71 -5.07
N GLU A 702 13.17 8.64 -4.12
CA GLU A 702 13.77 9.98 -4.27
C GLU A 702 15.31 9.94 -4.17
N GLU A 703 15.86 9.05 -3.35
CA GLU A 703 17.30 8.87 -3.21
C GLU A 703 17.94 8.27 -4.47
N MET A 704 17.17 7.63 -5.36
CA MET A 704 17.67 7.14 -6.65
C MET A 704 17.90 8.24 -7.68
N LYS A 705 17.21 9.39 -7.55
CA LYS A 705 17.29 10.45 -8.55
C LYS A 705 18.70 11.03 -8.62
N HIS A 706 19.15 11.35 -9.82
CA HIS A 706 20.38 12.09 -10.01
C HIS A 706 20.16 13.52 -9.49
N LYS A 707 20.87 13.89 -8.43
CA LYS A 707 20.70 15.20 -7.80
C LYS A 707 21.18 16.28 -8.77
N GLY A 708 20.42 17.36 -8.90
CA GLY A 708 20.78 18.50 -9.75
C GLY A 708 20.75 18.23 -11.25
N ALA A 709 20.28 17.06 -11.70
CA ALA A 709 20.13 16.79 -13.12
C ALA A 709 19.04 17.69 -13.72
N ASP A 710 19.25 18.08 -14.98
CA ASP A 710 18.28 18.87 -15.73
C ASP A 710 16.94 18.16 -15.90
N GLY A 711 15.89 18.94 -16.14
CA GLY A 711 14.57 18.41 -16.46
C GLY A 711 14.53 17.84 -17.87
N PHE A 712 13.94 16.66 -18.06
CA PHE A 712 13.68 16.09 -19.38
C PHE A 712 12.21 15.76 -19.58
N ILE A 713 11.77 15.66 -20.84
CA ILE A 713 10.42 15.27 -21.24
C ILE A 713 10.46 14.39 -22.49
N LYS A 714 9.61 13.37 -22.49
CA LYS A 714 9.46 12.45 -23.62
C LYS A 714 8.47 13.00 -24.63
N PHE A 715 8.91 13.16 -25.88
CA PHE A 715 8.05 13.32 -27.06
C PHE A 715 8.02 12.04 -27.89
N ALA A 716 7.05 11.91 -28.79
CA ALA A 716 7.01 10.80 -29.74
C ALA A 716 6.39 11.16 -31.09
N LEU A 717 6.91 10.52 -32.13
CA LEU A 717 6.47 10.62 -33.52
C LEU A 717 6.00 9.24 -34.02
N GLY A 718 5.58 9.15 -35.28
CA GLY A 718 5.37 7.87 -35.94
C GLY A 718 3.99 7.26 -35.77
N GLU A 719 3.91 5.95 -36.04
CA GLU A 719 2.68 5.18 -36.09
C GLU A 719 1.98 5.07 -34.71
N ASN A 720 2.76 5.09 -33.63
CA ASN A 720 2.27 4.85 -32.27
C ASN A 720 1.37 5.99 -31.77
N VAL A 721 1.81 7.23 -31.99
CA VAL A 721 1.15 8.43 -31.43
C VAL A 721 -0.15 8.78 -32.13
N LYS A 722 -0.35 8.38 -33.39
CA LYS A 722 -1.60 8.59 -34.12
C LYS A 722 -2.68 7.55 -33.80
N ARG A 723 -2.31 6.37 -33.30
CA ARG A 723 -3.23 5.28 -32.89
C ARG A 723 -4.29 4.85 -33.92
N SER A 724 -4.13 5.21 -35.19
CA SER A 724 -5.11 4.93 -36.26
C SER A 724 -5.35 3.43 -36.48
N ASN A 725 -4.42 2.59 -36.03
CA ASN A 725 -4.44 1.14 -36.24
C ASN A 725 -4.69 0.36 -34.93
N TRP A 726 -5.06 1.03 -33.84
CA TRP A 726 -5.20 0.44 -32.50
C TRP A 726 -6.65 -0.01 -32.18
N GLY A 727 -7.47 -0.17 -33.21
CA GLY A 727 -8.88 -0.51 -33.08
C GLY A 727 -9.81 0.71 -32.85
N PRO A 728 -11.14 0.50 -32.90
CA PRO A 728 -12.13 1.58 -32.95
C PRO A 728 -12.11 2.48 -31.70
N ASN A 729 -11.87 1.92 -30.51
CA ASN A 729 -11.85 2.69 -29.26
C ASN A 729 -10.66 3.66 -29.16
N ALA A 730 -9.59 3.45 -29.93
CA ALA A 730 -8.45 4.36 -29.95
C ALA A 730 -8.62 5.51 -30.96
N LYS A 731 -9.60 5.43 -31.87
CA LYS A 731 -9.84 6.39 -32.96
C LYS A 731 -10.60 7.65 -32.55
N VAL A 732 -11.07 7.73 -31.31
CA VAL A 732 -11.82 8.90 -30.79
C VAL A 732 -10.90 10.03 -30.31
N ARG A 733 -9.62 9.74 -30.11
CA ARG A 733 -8.64 10.69 -29.54
C ARG A 733 -7.80 11.27 -30.69
N PHE A 734 -7.79 12.59 -30.82
CA PHE A 734 -6.85 13.30 -31.69
C PHE A 734 -5.40 13.10 -31.18
N PRO A 735 -4.37 12.96 -32.04
CA PRO A 735 -4.40 12.93 -33.51
C PRO A 735 -4.59 11.52 -34.10
N GLN A 736 -5.01 11.44 -35.37
CA GLN A 736 -5.16 10.19 -36.14
C GLN A 736 -4.25 10.13 -37.40
N THR A 737 -3.47 11.18 -37.65
CA THR A 737 -2.57 11.33 -38.80
C THR A 737 -1.24 11.98 -38.36
N ARG A 738 -0.18 11.86 -39.18
CA ARG A 738 1.11 12.55 -38.93
C ARG A 738 0.97 14.07 -38.94
N MET A 739 0.13 14.63 -39.81
CA MET A 739 -0.19 16.07 -39.80
C MET A 739 -0.88 16.48 -38.50
N GLY A 740 -1.76 15.63 -37.95
CA GLY A 740 -2.34 15.88 -36.64
C GLY A 740 -1.31 15.87 -35.52
N VAL A 741 -0.25 15.06 -35.61
CA VAL A 741 0.85 15.06 -34.63
C VAL A 741 1.60 16.39 -34.65
N GLU A 742 1.94 16.91 -35.83
CA GLU A 742 2.51 18.26 -35.97
C GLU A 742 1.61 19.32 -35.33
N GLN A 743 0.30 19.27 -35.60
CA GLN A 743 -0.66 20.21 -35.03
C GLN A 743 -0.76 20.14 -33.49
N VAL A 744 -0.56 18.96 -32.89
CA VAL A 744 -0.50 18.84 -31.42
C VAL A 744 0.65 19.67 -30.88
N TYR A 745 1.86 19.53 -31.44
CA TYR A 745 3.00 20.31 -30.98
C TYR A 745 2.79 21.82 -31.19
N GLU A 746 2.32 22.21 -32.37
CA GLU A 746 2.06 23.62 -32.70
C GLU A 746 1.07 24.27 -31.72
N ASP A 747 -0.05 23.60 -31.41
CA ASP A 747 -1.05 24.08 -30.44
C ASP A 747 -0.45 24.25 -29.03
N HIS A 748 0.23 23.23 -28.53
CA HIS A 748 0.69 23.18 -27.14
C HIS A 748 1.81 24.19 -26.88
N PHE A 749 2.75 24.38 -27.82
CA PHE A 749 3.79 25.39 -27.69
C PHE A 749 3.23 26.82 -27.83
N THR A 750 2.25 27.04 -28.71
CA THR A 750 1.58 28.34 -28.83
C THR A 750 0.87 28.71 -27.52
N ARG A 751 0.07 27.81 -26.96
CA ARG A 751 -0.62 28.01 -25.67
C ARG A 751 0.34 28.23 -24.51
N ALA A 752 1.45 27.49 -24.48
CA ALA A 752 2.48 27.68 -23.46
C ALA A 752 3.16 29.04 -23.56
N ALA A 753 3.43 29.54 -24.77
CA ALA A 753 3.98 30.88 -24.99
C ALA A 753 3.01 31.98 -24.54
N GLU A 754 1.72 31.85 -24.86
CA GLU A 754 0.67 32.77 -24.42
C GLU A 754 0.51 32.78 -22.89
N TYR A 755 0.52 31.59 -22.27
CA TYR A 755 0.49 31.42 -20.83
C TYR A 755 1.71 32.06 -20.17
N GLY A 756 2.92 31.86 -20.73
CA GLY A 756 4.15 32.50 -20.27
C GLY A 756 4.11 34.02 -20.39
N ALA A 757 3.56 34.56 -21.48
CA ALA A 757 3.37 36.00 -21.66
C ALA A 757 2.38 36.59 -20.65
N ALA A 758 1.29 35.86 -20.34
CA ALA A 758 0.33 36.27 -19.33
C ALA A 758 0.93 36.29 -17.91
N LEU A 759 1.74 35.27 -17.56
CA LEU A 759 2.51 35.23 -16.31
C LEU A 759 3.47 36.42 -16.20
N ALA A 760 4.24 36.69 -17.27
CA ALA A 760 5.18 37.81 -17.30
C ALA A 760 4.50 39.17 -17.17
N ALA A 761 3.26 39.29 -17.67
CA ALA A 761 2.43 40.49 -17.52
C ALA A 761 1.76 40.62 -16.14
N GLY A 762 2.02 39.72 -15.19
CA GLY A 762 1.42 39.72 -13.85
C GLY A 762 -0.08 39.43 -13.85
N LYS A 763 -0.60 38.79 -14.91
CA LYS A 763 -2.02 38.45 -14.97
C LYS A 763 -2.33 37.33 -13.96
N PRO A 764 -3.50 37.37 -13.31
CA PRO A 764 -3.95 36.36 -12.36
C PRO A 764 -4.34 35.04 -13.05
N VAL A 765 -3.39 34.32 -13.62
CA VAL A 765 -3.65 33.07 -14.35
C VAL A 765 -3.74 31.86 -13.42
N ARG A 766 -4.61 30.91 -13.77
CA ARG A 766 -4.64 29.58 -13.14
C ARG A 766 -3.35 28.85 -13.47
N LYS A 767 -2.67 28.30 -12.47
CA LYS A 767 -1.48 27.48 -12.70
C LYS A 767 -1.86 26.21 -13.46
N ASP A 768 -1.19 25.97 -14.56
CA ASP A 768 -1.41 24.81 -15.44
C ASP A 768 -0.13 23.99 -15.53
N LEU A 769 -0.12 22.80 -14.92
CA LEU A 769 1.06 21.95 -14.85
C LEU A 769 1.52 21.44 -16.22
N GLU A 770 0.60 21.31 -17.17
CA GLU A 770 0.90 20.89 -18.54
C GLU A 770 1.63 22.02 -19.27
N LEU A 771 1.07 23.23 -19.23
CA LEU A 771 1.67 24.41 -19.86
C LEU A 771 2.95 24.86 -19.16
N ASP A 772 3.05 24.74 -17.83
CA ASP A 772 4.28 24.98 -17.06
C ASP A 772 5.43 24.10 -17.62
N ALA A 773 5.18 22.81 -17.83
CA ALA A 773 6.19 21.87 -18.32
C ALA A 773 6.65 22.20 -19.76
N ILE A 774 5.74 22.65 -20.62
CA ILE A 774 6.08 23.05 -22.00
C ILE A 774 6.79 24.41 -22.01
N LEU A 775 6.36 25.35 -21.17
CA LEU A 775 6.99 26.65 -21.00
C LEU A 775 8.43 26.52 -20.48
N GLU A 776 8.71 25.52 -19.63
CA GLU A 776 10.09 25.18 -19.23
C GLU A 776 10.97 24.80 -20.44
N ILE A 777 10.42 24.19 -21.50
CA ILE A 777 11.17 23.87 -22.73
C ILE A 777 11.52 25.14 -23.49
N ILE A 778 10.54 26.03 -23.70
CA ILE A 778 10.75 27.34 -24.36
C ILE A 778 11.83 28.14 -23.62
N ASN A 779 11.82 28.06 -22.28
CA ASN A 779 12.77 28.74 -21.41
C ASN A 779 14.10 27.97 -21.19
N LYS A 780 14.34 26.87 -21.92
CA LYS A 780 15.57 26.06 -21.84
C LYS A 780 15.88 25.52 -20.43
N LYS A 781 14.84 25.21 -19.66
CA LYS A 781 14.92 24.55 -18.34
C LYS A 781 14.55 23.07 -18.41
N ARG A 782 13.96 22.64 -19.53
CA ARG A 782 13.56 21.25 -19.78
C ARG A 782 13.90 20.85 -21.20
N PHE A 783 14.48 19.66 -21.35
CA PHE A 783 15.04 19.17 -22.60
C PHE A 783 14.22 18.00 -23.16
N VAL A 784 14.11 17.93 -24.48
CA VAL A 784 13.23 16.97 -25.16
C VAL A 784 14.03 15.74 -25.63
N SER A 785 13.66 14.57 -25.14
CA SER A 785 14.03 13.27 -25.74
C SER A 785 12.84 12.77 -26.57
N CYS A 786 13.01 12.55 -27.88
CA CYS A 786 11.91 12.28 -28.80
C CYS A 786 12.01 10.90 -29.47
N HIS A 787 11.04 10.02 -29.23
CA HIS A 787 10.87 8.79 -29.99
C HIS A 787 10.63 9.09 -31.47
N SER A 788 11.48 8.55 -32.33
CA SER A 788 11.46 8.83 -33.76
C SER A 788 11.99 7.65 -34.57
N TYR A 789 11.50 7.52 -35.80
CA TYR A 789 12.04 6.58 -36.77
C TYR A 789 12.28 7.23 -38.12
N VAL A 790 11.21 7.78 -38.74
CA VAL A 790 11.26 8.18 -40.15
C VAL A 790 11.76 9.62 -40.39
N GLN A 791 12.52 9.79 -41.48
CA GLN A 791 13.21 11.05 -41.82
C GLN A 791 12.30 12.29 -41.88
N SER A 792 11.06 12.12 -42.34
CA SER A 792 10.11 13.22 -42.59
C SER A 792 9.59 13.82 -41.29
N GLU A 793 9.32 12.98 -40.29
CA GLU A 793 8.85 13.43 -38.98
C GLU A 793 9.98 14.02 -38.14
N ILE A 794 11.20 13.50 -38.27
CA ILE A 794 12.41 14.07 -37.65
C ILE A 794 12.61 15.51 -38.14
N MET A 795 12.56 15.71 -39.46
CA MET A 795 12.65 17.04 -40.07
C MET A 795 11.50 17.96 -39.65
N MET A 796 10.27 17.45 -39.57
CA MET A 796 9.12 18.23 -39.10
C MET A 796 9.32 18.74 -37.67
N LEU A 797 9.73 17.87 -36.74
CA LEU A 797 9.87 18.28 -35.34
C LEU A 797 11.03 19.26 -35.14
N MET A 798 12.14 19.12 -35.88
CA MET A 798 13.22 20.13 -35.85
C MET A 798 12.72 21.51 -36.27
N ARG A 799 11.90 21.60 -37.34
CA ARG A 799 11.29 22.87 -37.80
C ARG A 799 10.33 23.47 -36.78
N ILE A 800 9.52 22.64 -36.11
CA ILE A 800 8.67 23.10 -35.01
C ILE A 800 9.53 23.70 -33.89
N ALA A 801 10.65 23.06 -33.56
CA ALA A 801 11.57 23.57 -32.55
C ALA A 801 12.20 24.91 -32.91
N GLU A 802 12.68 25.04 -34.15
CA GLU A 802 13.23 26.28 -34.68
C GLU A 802 12.19 27.41 -34.61
N LYS A 803 10.94 27.12 -35.00
CA LYS A 803 9.82 28.07 -34.93
C LYS A 803 9.52 28.54 -33.51
N HIS A 804 9.50 27.62 -32.55
CA HIS A 804 9.24 27.90 -31.13
C HIS A 804 10.52 28.18 -30.32
N LYS A 805 11.66 28.36 -31.00
CA LYS A 805 12.96 28.80 -30.47
C LYS A 805 13.55 27.89 -29.37
N PHE A 806 13.35 26.58 -29.48
CA PHE A 806 14.01 25.58 -28.64
C PHE A 806 14.83 24.59 -29.47
N THR A 807 15.80 23.92 -28.84
CA THR A 807 16.62 22.88 -29.47
C THR A 807 16.13 21.51 -29.05
N LEU A 808 16.04 20.56 -29.99
CA LEU A 808 15.75 19.16 -29.66
C LEU A 808 17.02 18.56 -29.10
N ASN A 809 16.94 17.95 -27.93
CA ASN A 809 18.11 17.42 -27.26
C ASN A 809 18.53 16.08 -27.86
N THR A 810 17.62 15.10 -27.83
CA THR A 810 17.91 13.75 -28.32
C THR A 810 16.75 13.22 -29.15
N PHE A 811 17.04 12.65 -30.31
CA PHE A 811 16.14 11.72 -30.98
C PHE A 811 16.44 10.29 -30.55
N THR A 812 15.44 9.59 -30.02
CA THR A 812 15.56 8.22 -29.54
C THR A 812 15.03 7.21 -30.56
N HIS A 813 15.62 6.02 -30.57
CA HIS A 813 15.57 4.97 -31.58
C HIS A 813 16.14 5.40 -32.93
N ILE A 814 15.63 6.49 -33.50
CA ILE A 814 16.21 7.27 -34.61
C ILE A 814 16.80 6.43 -35.75
N LEU A 815 16.08 5.38 -36.14
CA LEU A 815 16.60 4.34 -37.04
C LEU A 815 16.87 4.83 -38.47
N GLU A 816 16.25 5.93 -38.91
CA GLU A 816 16.59 6.62 -40.16
C GLU A 816 17.40 7.91 -39.94
N GLY A 817 18.02 8.08 -38.77
CA GLY A 817 18.87 9.24 -38.47
C GLY A 817 19.98 9.44 -39.50
N TYR A 818 20.55 8.35 -40.01
CA TYR A 818 21.56 8.37 -41.08
C TYR A 818 21.14 9.13 -42.34
N LYS A 819 19.82 9.22 -42.64
CA LYS A 819 19.31 9.96 -43.80
C LYS A 819 19.28 11.48 -43.58
N VAL A 820 19.39 11.93 -42.32
CA VAL A 820 19.25 13.34 -41.91
C VAL A 820 20.37 13.81 -40.98
N ALA A 821 21.48 13.07 -40.90
CA ALA A 821 22.58 13.32 -39.96
C ALA A 821 23.15 14.74 -40.06
N ASP A 822 23.31 15.27 -41.27
CA ASP A 822 23.78 16.65 -41.53
C ASP A 822 22.81 17.70 -40.96
N LYS A 823 21.50 17.47 -41.11
CA LYS A 823 20.47 18.36 -40.54
C LYS A 823 20.45 18.27 -39.02
N MET A 824 20.57 17.07 -38.45
CA MET A 824 20.67 16.86 -37.00
C MET A 824 21.89 17.60 -36.42
N LYS A 825 23.03 17.49 -37.10
CA LYS A 825 24.26 18.20 -36.69
C LYS A 825 24.08 19.71 -36.72
N ALA A 826 23.46 20.25 -37.77
CA ALA A 826 23.18 21.69 -37.89
C ALA A 826 22.20 22.18 -36.82
N HIS A 827 21.18 21.38 -36.48
CA HIS A 827 20.21 21.68 -35.42
C HIS A 827 20.83 21.63 -34.02
N GLY A 828 21.83 20.77 -33.82
CA GLY A 828 22.42 20.47 -32.53
C GLY A 828 21.74 19.33 -31.78
N ALA A 829 20.96 18.48 -32.46
CA ALA A 829 20.33 17.30 -31.85
C ALA A 829 21.32 16.13 -31.75
N GLY A 830 21.27 15.43 -30.62
CA GLY A 830 21.90 14.11 -30.44
C GLY A 830 21.02 12.96 -30.92
N ALA A 831 21.61 11.77 -30.91
CA ALA A 831 20.96 10.53 -31.32
C ALA A 831 21.16 9.45 -30.24
N SER A 832 20.10 8.72 -29.92
CA SER A 832 20.14 7.54 -29.06
C SER A 832 19.46 6.41 -29.81
N THR A 833 20.23 5.52 -30.44
CA THR A 833 19.74 4.54 -31.42
C THR A 833 19.80 3.12 -30.88
N PHE A 834 19.08 2.21 -31.54
CA PHE A 834 19.39 0.79 -31.45
C PHE A 834 20.58 0.45 -32.35
N SER A 835 21.32 -0.57 -31.96
CA SER A 835 22.40 -1.19 -32.74
C SER A 835 21.85 -2.05 -33.88
N ASP A 836 20.86 -2.90 -33.60
CA ASP A 836 20.31 -3.82 -34.61
C ASP A 836 18.83 -4.24 -34.45
N TRP A 837 18.01 -3.49 -33.70
CA TRP A 837 16.59 -3.82 -33.49
C TRP A 837 15.65 -3.10 -34.46
N TRP A 838 15.16 -3.79 -35.50
CA TRP A 838 14.30 -3.22 -36.54
C TRP A 838 13.36 -4.23 -37.25
N ALA A 839 12.71 -3.81 -38.35
CA ALA A 839 11.80 -4.57 -39.23
C ALA A 839 10.52 -5.18 -38.60
N TYR A 840 10.09 -4.68 -37.43
CA TYR A 840 8.83 -5.09 -36.78
C TYR A 840 7.64 -4.16 -37.07
N LYS A 841 7.88 -3.03 -37.74
CA LYS A 841 6.86 -2.08 -38.25
C LYS A 841 7.29 -1.52 -39.60
N TYR A 842 6.34 -0.93 -40.32
CA TYR A 842 6.64 -0.29 -41.60
C TYR A 842 7.59 0.90 -41.43
N GLU A 843 7.43 1.70 -40.38
CA GLU A 843 8.33 2.83 -40.06
C GLU A 843 9.78 2.45 -39.72
N VAL A 844 10.13 1.16 -39.62
CA VAL A 844 11.48 0.69 -39.26
C VAL A 844 12.08 -0.30 -40.27
N ILE A 845 11.57 -0.36 -41.50
CA ILE A 845 12.07 -1.31 -42.53
C ILE A 845 13.42 -0.89 -43.14
N ASP A 846 13.71 0.40 -43.17
CA ASP A 846 14.92 0.99 -43.77
C ASP A 846 16.06 1.16 -42.75
N ALA A 847 15.93 0.58 -41.56
CA ALA A 847 16.96 0.63 -40.54
C ALA A 847 18.19 -0.19 -40.93
N ILE A 848 19.39 0.30 -40.58
CA ILE A 848 20.66 -0.33 -40.92
C ILE A 848 21.60 -0.35 -39.70
N PRO A 849 22.49 -1.35 -39.57
CA PRO A 849 23.42 -1.42 -38.43
C PRO A 849 24.48 -0.30 -38.46
N TYR A 850 24.63 0.37 -39.60
CA TYR A 850 25.57 1.48 -39.79
C TYR A 850 25.03 2.83 -39.31
N ASN A 851 23.77 2.91 -38.84
CA ASN A 851 23.14 4.16 -38.45
C ASN A 851 23.98 4.94 -37.42
N ALA A 852 24.40 4.27 -36.35
CA ALA A 852 25.22 4.87 -35.31
C ALA A 852 26.55 5.42 -35.83
N LYS A 853 27.21 4.68 -36.72
CA LYS A 853 28.49 5.08 -37.33
C LYS A 853 28.34 6.30 -38.23
N ILE A 854 27.34 6.31 -39.10
CA ILE A 854 27.11 7.42 -40.04
C ILE A 854 26.80 8.72 -39.28
N LEU A 855 26.00 8.62 -38.22
CA LEU A 855 25.71 9.75 -37.33
C LEU A 855 26.98 10.28 -36.64
N ASP A 856 27.80 9.37 -36.10
CA ASP A 856 29.07 9.71 -35.43
C ASP A 856 30.07 10.37 -36.40
N ASP A 857 30.19 9.86 -37.64
CA ASP A 857 31.04 10.43 -38.69
C ASP A 857 30.64 11.85 -39.08
N MET A 858 29.34 12.16 -39.01
CA MET A 858 28.81 13.52 -39.20
C MET A 858 29.02 14.43 -37.97
N GLY A 859 29.55 13.88 -36.88
CA GLY A 859 29.81 14.58 -35.63
C GLY A 859 28.56 14.79 -34.76
N VAL A 860 27.51 13.98 -34.94
CA VAL A 860 26.37 13.90 -34.03
C VAL A 860 26.80 13.15 -32.77
N ILE A 861 26.36 13.57 -31.59
CA ILE A 861 26.60 12.80 -30.35
C ILE A 861 25.66 11.60 -30.36
N VAL A 862 26.23 10.39 -30.41
CA VAL A 862 25.45 9.15 -30.54
C VAL A 862 25.56 8.28 -29.29
N ALA A 863 24.42 7.84 -28.77
CA ALA A 863 24.32 6.81 -27.76
C ALA A 863 23.63 5.54 -28.29
N ILE A 864 23.88 4.41 -27.62
CA ILE A 864 23.13 3.16 -27.81
C ILE A 864 22.26 2.92 -26.57
N ASN A 865 20.96 2.69 -26.77
CA ASN A 865 20.00 2.45 -25.69
C ASN A 865 19.38 1.06 -25.74
N SER A 866 18.72 0.68 -24.64
CA SER A 866 18.12 -0.64 -24.50
C SER A 866 16.65 -0.70 -24.90
N ASP A 867 15.82 0.26 -24.46
CA ASP A 867 14.34 0.21 -24.49
C ASP A 867 13.73 -1.07 -23.87
N ASP A 868 14.55 -1.88 -23.17
CA ASP A 868 14.19 -3.20 -22.70
C ASP A 868 14.97 -3.61 -21.45
N ALA A 869 14.28 -4.29 -20.54
CA ALA A 869 14.84 -4.65 -19.23
C ALA A 869 15.98 -5.68 -19.34
N GLU A 870 15.85 -6.65 -20.25
CA GLU A 870 16.85 -7.68 -20.51
C GLU A 870 18.01 -7.12 -21.34
N MET A 871 17.70 -6.31 -22.34
CA MET A 871 18.71 -5.71 -23.19
C MET A 871 19.60 -4.72 -22.45
N GLY A 872 19.06 -4.02 -21.45
CA GLY A 872 19.82 -3.10 -20.61
C GLY A 872 21.03 -3.74 -19.94
N ARG A 873 20.97 -5.04 -19.57
CA ARG A 873 22.15 -5.74 -18.99
C ARG A 873 23.19 -6.17 -20.03
N ARG A 874 22.98 -5.90 -21.32
CA ARG A 874 23.84 -6.29 -22.45
C ARG A 874 24.29 -5.10 -23.30
N LEU A 875 24.14 -3.87 -22.82
CA LEU A 875 24.53 -2.66 -23.57
C LEU A 875 26.01 -2.65 -23.97
N ASN A 876 26.89 -3.35 -23.25
CA ASN A 876 28.28 -3.55 -23.65
C ASN A 876 28.40 -4.35 -24.98
N GLN A 877 27.55 -5.35 -25.18
CA GLN A 877 27.48 -6.13 -26.42
C GLN A 877 26.85 -5.30 -27.55
N GLU A 878 25.88 -4.45 -27.22
CA GLU A 878 25.27 -3.54 -28.18
C GLU A 878 26.25 -2.49 -28.72
N ALA A 879 27.07 -1.91 -27.83
CA ALA A 879 28.19 -1.08 -28.24
C ALA A 879 29.16 -1.83 -29.17
N ALA A 880 29.45 -3.10 -28.87
CA ALA A 880 30.39 -3.91 -29.67
C ALA A 880 29.93 -4.13 -31.12
N LYS A 881 28.62 -4.10 -31.38
CA LYS A 881 28.09 -4.21 -32.74
C LYS A 881 28.53 -3.03 -33.63
N ALA A 882 28.76 -1.85 -33.07
CA ALA A 882 29.27 -0.71 -33.82
C ALA A 882 30.72 -0.92 -34.32
N VAL A 883 31.52 -1.69 -33.58
CA VAL A 883 32.84 -2.16 -34.04
C VAL A 883 32.68 -3.15 -35.18
N LYS A 884 31.82 -4.16 -34.99
CA LYS A 884 31.60 -5.23 -35.98
C LYS A 884 31.08 -4.73 -37.32
N TYR A 885 30.02 -3.91 -37.31
CA TYR A 885 29.36 -3.45 -38.53
C TYR A 885 30.00 -2.16 -39.05
N GLY A 886 30.23 -1.17 -38.18
CA GLY A 886 30.68 0.16 -38.57
C GLY A 886 32.20 0.36 -38.59
N GLY A 887 33.00 -0.62 -38.15
CA GLY A 887 34.46 -0.47 -38.07
C GLY A 887 34.92 0.61 -37.09
N MET A 888 34.11 0.91 -36.07
CA MET A 888 34.46 1.89 -35.04
C MET A 888 35.63 1.43 -34.20
N SER A 889 36.42 2.38 -33.68
CA SER A 889 37.38 2.05 -32.63
C SER A 889 36.64 1.60 -31.37
N GLU A 890 37.26 0.69 -30.61
CA GLU A 890 36.65 0.17 -29.38
C GLU A 890 36.32 1.29 -28.38
N THR A 891 37.18 2.30 -28.26
CA THR A 891 36.94 3.44 -27.37
C THR A 891 35.74 4.27 -27.84
N ALA A 892 35.59 4.51 -29.14
CA ALA A 892 34.44 5.25 -29.67
C ALA A 892 33.14 4.47 -29.45
N ALA A 893 33.15 3.17 -29.72
CA ALA A 893 32.00 2.29 -29.45
C ALA A 893 31.63 2.26 -27.96
N TRP A 894 32.61 2.14 -27.06
CA TRP A 894 32.35 2.16 -25.62
C TRP A 894 31.80 3.51 -25.13
N ASN A 895 32.25 4.61 -25.72
CA ASN A 895 31.75 5.95 -25.40
C ASN A 895 30.26 6.10 -25.75
N MET A 896 29.72 5.34 -26.72
CA MET A 896 28.28 5.36 -27.04
C MET A 896 27.38 4.84 -25.89
N VAL A 897 27.93 4.13 -24.91
CA VAL A 897 27.15 3.65 -23.74
C VAL A 897 27.63 4.26 -22.42
N THR A 898 28.59 5.19 -22.46
CA THR A 898 29.16 5.84 -21.26
C THR A 898 29.24 7.36 -21.40
N HIS A 899 30.24 7.87 -22.11
CA HIS A 899 30.51 9.30 -22.17
C HIS A 899 29.47 10.08 -23.01
N ASN A 900 29.00 9.50 -24.12
CA ASN A 900 28.02 10.13 -25.00
C ASN A 900 26.63 10.23 -24.35
N PRO A 901 26.05 9.19 -23.73
CA PRO A 901 24.80 9.35 -22.99
C PRO A 901 24.95 10.31 -21.79
N ALA A 902 26.13 10.38 -21.14
CA ALA A 902 26.36 11.41 -20.13
C ALA A 902 26.25 12.84 -20.71
N LYS A 903 26.82 13.08 -21.90
CA LYS A 903 26.68 14.37 -22.61
C LYS A 903 25.23 14.67 -23.01
N LEU A 904 24.51 13.68 -23.53
CA LEU A 904 23.10 13.85 -23.91
C LEU A 904 22.21 14.18 -22.71
N LEU A 905 22.60 13.73 -21.51
CA LEU A 905 21.88 13.99 -20.27
C LEU A 905 22.44 15.19 -19.46
N HIS A 906 23.44 15.89 -19.98
CA HIS A 906 24.15 17.01 -19.32
C HIS A 906 24.81 16.62 -17.98
N LEU A 907 25.36 15.40 -17.91
CA LEU A 907 26.00 14.82 -16.73
C LEU A 907 27.48 14.50 -16.96
N GLU A 908 28.05 14.90 -18.10
CA GLU A 908 29.40 14.53 -18.49
C GLU A 908 30.48 15.07 -17.55
N GLU A 909 30.22 16.11 -16.77
CA GLU A 909 31.17 16.60 -15.77
C GLU A 909 31.23 15.70 -14.53
N GLU A 910 30.17 14.93 -14.25
CA GLU A 910 30.08 14.08 -13.05
C GLU A 910 30.33 12.60 -13.34
N VAL A 911 29.87 12.09 -14.49
CA VAL A 911 29.85 10.66 -14.84
C VAL A 911 30.27 10.40 -16.30
N GLY A 912 30.26 9.13 -16.71
CA GLY A 912 30.48 8.70 -18.09
C GLY A 912 31.94 8.61 -18.55
N SER A 913 32.91 8.98 -17.72
CA SER A 913 34.35 8.75 -18.01
C SER A 913 35.16 8.56 -16.73
N ILE A 914 36.34 7.94 -16.82
CA ILE A 914 37.25 7.76 -15.66
C ILE A 914 38.22 8.95 -15.62
N LYS A 915 37.92 9.91 -14.75
CA LYS A 915 38.72 11.13 -14.54
C LYS A 915 38.72 11.52 -13.06
N VAL A 916 39.86 12.01 -12.56
CA VAL A 916 39.98 12.49 -11.18
C VAL A 916 38.91 13.57 -10.90
N GLY A 917 38.25 13.45 -9.75
CA GLY A 917 37.19 14.36 -9.29
C GLY A 917 35.76 13.91 -9.66
N LYS A 918 35.61 13.04 -10.67
CA LYS A 918 34.31 12.48 -11.06
C LYS A 918 33.78 11.47 -10.05
N SER A 919 32.47 11.24 -10.10
CA SER A 919 31.82 10.19 -9.32
C SER A 919 32.41 8.82 -9.66
N ALA A 920 32.61 7.98 -8.65
CA ALA A 920 33.11 6.63 -8.81
C ALA A 920 31.98 5.67 -9.23
N ASP A 921 31.39 5.94 -10.39
CA ASP A 921 30.49 5.03 -11.10
C ASP A 921 31.32 4.24 -12.11
N ILE A 922 31.87 3.11 -11.66
CA ILE A 922 32.90 2.36 -12.37
C ILE A 922 32.62 0.86 -12.34
N VAL A 923 33.10 0.15 -13.35
CA VAL A 923 32.90 -1.30 -13.49
C VAL A 923 34.24 -1.97 -13.74
N LEU A 924 34.52 -3.02 -12.96
CA LEU A 924 35.65 -3.91 -13.17
C LEU A 924 35.19 -5.12 -13.97
N TRP A 925 35.79 -5.32 -15.14
CA TRP A 925 35.46 -6.39 -16.08
C TRP A 925 36.55 -7.46 -16.13
N SER A 926 36.14 -8.72 -16.27
CA SER A 926 37.07 -9.84 -16.40
C SER A 926 37.88 -9.85 -17.70
N HIS A 927 37.36 -9.23 -18.76
CA HIS A 927 37.96 -9.14 -20.09
C HIS A 927 37.66 -7.75 -20.69
N ASN A 928 38.11 -7.50 -21.92
CA ASN A 928 37.70 -6.32 -22.68
C ASN A 928 36.16 -6.20 -22.66
N PRO A 929 35.59 -5.06 -22.22
CA PRO A 929 34.15 -4.92 -21.99
C PRO A 929 33.28 -5.15 -23.24
N LEU A 930 33.82 -4.97 -24.44
CA LEU A 930 33.11 -5.21 -25.71
C LEU A 930 33.10 -6.70 -26.13
N SER A 931 33.81 -7.57 -25.41
CA SER A 931 33.81 -9.01 -25.67
C SER A 931 32.53 -9.68 -25.17
N ILE A 932 32.02 -10.66 -25.92
CA ILE A 932 30.92 -11.53 -25.46
C ILE A 932 31.28 -12.36 -24.22
N TYR A 933 32.58 -12.54 -23.93
CA TYR A 933 33.07 -13.25 -22.75
C TYR A 933 33.25 -12.34 -21.53
N ALA A 934 33.09 -11.02 -21.70
CA ALA A 934 33.24 -10.06 -20.63
C ALA A 934 32.17 -10.26 -19.57
N LYS A 935 32.59 -10.28 -18.31
CA LYS A 935 31.70 -10.34 -17.15
C LYS A 935 32.04 -9.18 -16.23
N ALA A 936 31.05 -8.41 -15.81
CA ALA A 936 31.23 -7.47 -14.71
C ALA A 936 31.55 -8.30 -13.46
N GLU A 937 32.70 -8.05 -12.85
CA GLU A 937 33.09 -8.63 -11.57
C GLU A 937 32.58 -7.79 -10.42
N LYS A 938 32.69 -6.46 -10.54
CA LYS A 938 32.23 -5.48 -9.56
C LYS A 938 31.70 -4.23 -10.24
N THR A 939 30.58 -3.71 -9.76
CA THR A 939 29.97 -2.47 -10.22
C THR A 939 29.78 -1.53 -9.04
N PHE A 940 30.36 -0.34 -9.17
CA PHE A 940 30.31 0.72 -8.17
C PHE A 940 29.37 1.82 -8.64
N VAL A 941 28.59 2.37 -7.71
CA VAL A 941 27.78 3.58 -7.92
C VAL A 941 28.00 4.49 -6.73
N ASP A 942 28.35 5.76 -6.96
CA ASP A 942 28.78 6.70 -5.92
C ASP A 942 29.94 6.14 -5.05
N GLY A 943 30.80 5.29 -5.64
CA GLY A 943 31.87 4.54 -4.98
C GLY A 943 31.42 3.47 -3.98
N ILE A 944 30.14 3.09 -3.99
CA ILE A 944 29.60 1.96 -3.22
C ILE A 944 29.59 0.74 -4.14
N CYS A 945 30.19 -0.37 -3.72
CA CYS A 945 30.09 -1.64 -4.45
C CYS A 945 28.67 -2.20 -4.32
N LEU A 946 27.83 -2.00 -5.34
CA LEU A 946 26.42 -2.44 -5.32
C LEU A 946 26.21 -3.80 -5.98
N PHE A 947 27.15 -4.22 -6.82
CA PHE A 947 27.22 -5.57 -7.34
C PHE A 947 28.65 -6.11 -7.22
N ASP A 948 28.76 -7.33 -6.73
CA ASP A 948 29.98 -8.12 -6.66
C ASP A 948 29.61 -9.56 -7.01
N ARG A 949 30.25 -10.12 -8.05
CA ARG A 949 29.93 -11.46 -8.56
C ARG A 949 30.12 -12.55 -7.49
N LYS A 950 31.11 -12.43 -6.61
CA LYS A 950 31.32 -13.40 -5.52
C LYS A 950 30.22 -13.32 -4.46
N GLU A 951 29.78 -12.10 -4.13
CA GLU A 951 28.66 -11.90 -3.22
C GLU A 951 27.33 -12.32 -3.84
N ASP A 952 27.16 -12.19 -5.16
CA ASP A 952 25.99 -12.71 -5.87
C ASP A 952 25.88 -14.23 -5.76
N GLU A 953 26.98 -14.96 -5.98
CA GLU A 953 27.04 -16.41 -5.79
C GLU A 953 26.67 -16.79 -4.35
N ALA A 954 27.20 -16.07 -3.35
CA ALA A 954 26.83 -16.26 -1.95
C ALA A 954 25.34 -15.95 -1.68
N LYS A 955 24.78 -14.90 -2.29
CA LYS A 955 23.35 -14.55 -2.20
C LYS A 955 22.47 -15.68 -2.73
N ARG A 956 22.80 -16.27 -3.89
CA ARG A 956 22.03 -17.39 -4.47
C ARG A 956 21.95 -18.59 -3.52
N VAL A 957 23.05 -18.92 -2.84
CA VAL A 957 23.07 -19.97 -1.81
C VAL A 957 22.18 -19.60 -0.62
N ARG A 958 22.27 -18.36 -0.12
CA ARG A 958 21.42 -17.88 0.99
C ARG A 958 19.94 -17.89 0.63
N ILE A 959 19.58 -17.49 -0.59
CA ILE A 959 18.21 -17.53 -1.13
C ILE A 959 17.67 -18.96 -1.07
N LYS A 960 18.44 -19.95 -1.55
CA LYS A 960 18.05 -21.37 -1.53
C LYS A 960 17.81 -21.88 -0.09
N ILE A 961 18.70 -21.55 0.84
CA ILE A 961 18.59 -21.96 2.25
C ILE A 961 17.35 -21.33 2.91
N GLU A 962 17.17 -20.01 2.76
CA GLU A 962 16.05 -19.28 3.36
C GLU A 962 14.71 -19.75 2.78
N ARG A 963 14.67 -20.00 1.46
CA ARG A 963 13.48 -20.56 0.80
C ARG A 963 13.12 -21.91 1.40
N ASN A 964 14.08 -22.82 1.53
CA ASN A 964 13.83 -24.13 2.11
C ASN A 964 13.34 -24.02 3.58
N ARG A 965 13.93 -23.13 4.39
CA ARG A 965 13.47 -22.85 5.76
C ARG A 965 11.98 -22.45 5.78
N LEU A 966 11.56 -21.58 4.87
CA LEU A 966 10.18 -21.10 4.78
C LEU A 966 9.22 -22.19 4.27
N ILE A 967 9.64 -23.00 3.28
CA ILE A 967 8.87 -24.17 2.82
C ILE A 967 8.60 -25.11 4.00
N GLN A 968 9.63 -25.47 4.78
CA GLN A 968 9.48 -26.31 5.96
C GLN A 968 8.52 -25.70 6.99
N LYS A 969 8.59 -24.37 7.22
CA LYS A 969 7.64 -23.69 8.11
C LYS A 969 6.20 -23.74 7.59
N MET A 970 5.97 -23.59 6.28
CA MET A 970 4.64 -23.67 5.67
C MET A 970 4.05 -25.09 5.73
N LEU A 971 4.85 -26.12 5.45
CA LEU A 971 4.45 -27.53 5.59
C LEU A 971 4.03 -27.83 7.04
N ASN A 972 4.85 -27.46 8.01
CA ASN A 972 4.54 -27.61 9.43
C ASN A 972 3.26 -26.85 9.85
N ALA A 973 3.01 -25.67 9.27
CA ALA A 973 1.78 -24.92 9.54
C ALA A 973 0.55 -25.68 9.01
N LYS A 974 0.63 -26.23 7.79
CA LYS A 974 -0.43 -27.04 7.19
C LYS A 974 -0.70 -28.31 8.00
N GLU A 975 0.35 -29.03 8.41
CA GLU A 975 0.23 -30.23 9.26
C GLU A 975 -0.45 -29.95 10.61
N LYS A 976 -0.20 -28.77 11.18
CA LYS A 976 -0.88 -28.29 12.41
C LYS A 976 -2.31 -27.78 12.18
N GLY A 977 -2.85 -27.93 10.97
CA GLY A 977 -4.22 -27.55 10.61
C GLY A 977 -4.41 -26.05 10.34
N ALA A 978 -3.34 -25.28 10.12
CA ALA A 978 -3.47 -23.89 9.72
C ALA A 978 -4.05 -23.79 8.29
N PRO A 979 -4.95 -22.83 8.01
CA PRO A 979 -5.50 -22.65 6.67
C PRO A 979 -4.42 -22.23 5.69
N THR A 980 -4.38 -22.88 4.54
CA THR A 980 -3.48 -22.55 3.42
C THR A 980 -4.18 -21.77 2.31
N GLN A 981 -3.41 -21.27 1.36
CA GLN A 981 -3.84 -20.70 0.09
C GLN A 981 -3.05 -21.34 -1.05
N PRO A 982 -3.57 -21.41 -2.28
CA PRO A 982 -2.84 -22.00 -3.40
C PRO A 982 -1.54 -21.24 -3.68
N ALA A 983 -0.54 -21.93 -4.23
CA ALA A 983 0.59 -21.28 -4.87
C ALA A 983 0.09 -20.38 -6.00
N ILE A 984 0.54 -19.13 -6.00
CA ILE A 984 0.15 -18.14 -7.01
C ILE A 984 1.42 -17.57 -7.58
N PHE A 985 1.67 -17.94 -8.83
CA PHE A 985 2.62 -17.26 -9.66
C PHE A 985 2.13 -15.84 -9.95
N ILE A 986 2.95 -14.85 -9.61
CA ILE A 986 2.69 -13.44 -9.92
C ILE A 986 3.64 -13.06 -11.05
N PRO A 987 3.18 -13.04 -12.32
CA PRO A 987 4.03 -12.65 -13.43
C PRO A 987 4.51 -11.22 -13.21
N LYS A 988 5.83 -11.01 -13.26
CA LYS A 988 6.39 -9.66 -13.29
C LYS A 988 6.10 -9.01 -14.63
N GLN A 989 5.54 -7.81 -14.59
CA GLN A 989 5.22 -7.04 -15.78
C GLN A 989 6.42 -6.19 -16.18
N HIS A 990 6.86 -6.30 -17.42
CA HIS A 990 7.80 -5.36 -18.03
C HIS A 990 7.02 -4.29 -18.82
N TYR A 991 7.45 -3.05 -18.68
CA TYR A 991 6.88 -1.93 -19.43
C TYR A 991 7.73 -1.66 -20.66
N HIS A 992 7.06 -1.50 -21.80
CA HIS A 992 7.66 -1.18 -23.10
C HIS A 992 7.00 0.08 -23.67
N CYS A 993 7.62 0.70 -24.68
CA CYS A 993 7.18 1.96 -25.29
C CYS A 993 5.65 2.06 -25.57
N GLY A 994 5.01 1.00 -26.07
CA GLY A 994 3.57 1.03 -26.43
C GLY A 994 2.58 0.87 -25.26
N ASN A 995 3.05 0.57 -24.04
CA ASN A 995 2.17 0.13 -22.96
C ASN A 995 1.47 1.33 -22.29
N THR A 996 0.17 1.50 -22.56
CA THR A 996 -0.73 2.44 -21.86
C THR A 996 -1.44 1.78 -20.68
N ASP A 997 -1.50 0.45 -20.71
CA ASP A 997 -1.86 -0.45 -19.62
C ASP A 997 -1.23 -1.84 -19.91
N CYS A 998 -1.10 -2.64 -18.87
CA CYS A 998 -0.35 -3.90 -18.74
C CYS A 998 -0.36 -4.84 -19.98
N ASN A 999 0.78 -5.04 -20.64
CA ASN A 999 1.06 -6.25 -21.41
C ASN A 999 1.97 -7.18 -20.60
N LYS A 1000 1.55 -8.42 -20.42
CA LYS A 1000 2.24 -9.44 -19.62
C LYS A 1000 3.36 -10.06 -20.46
N PHE A 1001 4.58 -9.52 -20.40
CA PHE A 1001 5.71 -10.43 -20.46
C PHE A 1001 5.78 -11.18 -19.13
N VAL A 1002 6.06 -12.47 -19.18
CA VAL A 1002 6.09 -13.34 -18.00
C VAL A 1002 7.55 -13.72 -17.76
N ASP A 1003 8.20 -13.06 -16.81
CA ASP A 1003 9.46 -13.56 -16.26
C ASP A 1003 9.12 -14.71 -15.31
N PHE A 1004 9.38 -15.94 -15.74
CA PHE A 1004 9.18 -17.13 -14.93
C PHE A 1004 10.14 -17.06 -13.74
N ASN A 1005 9.59 -16.96 -12.54
CA ASN A 1005 10.28 -17.19 -11.27
C ASN A 1005 11.69 -16.56 -11.13
N VAL A 1006 11.68 -15.26 -10.81
CA VAL A 1006 12.84 -14.38 -10.56
C VAL A 1006 13.86 -14.87 -9.52
N ASP A 1007 13.54 -15.89 -8.72
CA ASP A 1007 14.40 -16.39 -7.64
C ASP A 1007 15.34 -17.51 -8.07
N VAL A 1008 14.95 -18.30 -9.08
CA VAL A 1008 15.68 -19.48 -9.56
C VAL A 1008 16.43 -19.21 -10.86
N ASN A 1009 15.97 -18.23 -11.64
CA ASN A 1009 16.71 -17.74 -12.80
C ASN A 1009 17.84 -16.83 -12.30
N GLY A 1010 19.02 -17.43 -12.10
CA GLY A 1010 20.25 -16.71 -11.78
C GLY A 1010 20.56 -15.60 -12.78
N VAL A 1011 21.44 -14.68 -12.40
CA VAL A 1011 21.96 -13.59 -13.25
C VAL A 1011 22.99 -14.12 -14.27
N ASP A 1012 22.80 -15.35 -14.75
CA ASP A 1012 23.73 -15.98 -15.69
C ASP A 1012 23.68 -15.32 -17.07
#